data_AF-A0A836SFA6-F1
#
_entry.id   AF-A0A836SFA6-F1
#
_cell.length_a   1.000
_cell.length_b   1.000
_cell.length_c   1.000
_cell.angle_alpha   90.00
_cell.angle_beta   90.00
_cell.angle_gamma   90.00
#
_symmetry.space_group_name_H-M   'P 1'
#
loop_
_entity.id
_entity.type
_entity.pdbx_description
1 polymer ?
#
loop_
_entity_poly.entity_id
_entity_poly.type
_entity_poly.pdbx_seq_one_letter_code
_entity_poly.pdbx_strand_id
1 'polypeptide(L)'
;MKKSKKVYRFALYGLSSSGKTCLLASLAMPRYPHALGYSCIWRALEVAMPKHHVGKPNHYLMKLGRNKEWMTQAIENLSALQLPAPNPSNDEQFTFEYDFTASTHQTFRVELTDYSGELINPKISRDRLAKDMRKKISDMDGIVVLAEAPFRDKWLHFQNEKDCDDHSYTDLYPLRQAFSLLRCENQTCAALDVPIALVLTKWDRYSDIDYLTPATEQRKLEEFMKASHPPPHKGLEDVLRYSVTEGNFKVFPVSALGACECISVEQGKIERPKQVNPLNAFGLEDAFIWIAQQRDAIDLQNYQEQSNSLVFPRCKETGLDLLNRFPKASKEAKQIKTLLQVCQKAKTSRILYTVLGLIVFWLIAETTFDLKSYQQHVVAFNNEDTTHQQLEQAEKWLTSYIAAPYYRHMISHAFLSYSEAKKFLTDVQNHRETFLWGPVEEALAVNLSAALSPAQAYLKYYPYGQHAKAAQDIKLRSQIQLAQRQYEDTMRKIAFVVQKDLQNPKRLSELLDVLRELPYEPEAETESLRQERMALEQQISDQLAYLKDQQNWEQFLVQIDQIMQSENLFPAGLLLSRHPPDKRLNRLKETFKTMLMQRLEKQVSLALTIKQLEQASESLKDYAQLPGDLKTPQHQSKVAAWQHDIYERQDEILYEKVRTHLDIKYINQYLQKAPLKTMKKEIHDYKVYLESTSGIMLNKLHLKLALIQWEDINDKNNTVTVLLNAREVIKNKQVNAEPHTSTDVIGISADFSAKPSDKVIIEIKVVNKDFFFDDDYGHVKAEIILSELAEASNGYKLPLRTDKGVKTGTAFVEIENYPQKPVLPVWHKM
;
A
#
# COMPACT_ATOMS: atom_id res chain seq x y z
N MET A 1 -21.37 5.99 -21.69
CA MET A 1 -20.15 6.56 -21.06
C MET A 1 -20.53 7.27 -19.77
N LYS A 2 -19.99 6.84 -18.62
CA LYS A 2 -20.13 7.59 -17.35
C LYS A 2 -19.54 8.99 -17.55
N LYS A 3 -20.30 10.05 -17.24
CA LYS A 3 -19.80 11.43 -17.27
C LYS A 3 -18.66 11.55 -16.26
N SER A 4 -17.45 11.85 -16.73
CA SER A 4 -16.33 12.17 -15.84
C SER A 4 -16.66 13.46 -15.09
N LYS A 5 -16.63 13.44 -13.75
CA LYS A 5 -16.80 14.65 -12.91
C LYS A 5 -15.43 15.34 -12.78
N LYS A 6 -15.38 16.67 -12.85
CA LYS A 6 -14.16 17.45 -12.57
C LYS A 6 -13.65 17.15 -11.16
N VAL A 7 -12.33 16.97 -11.06
CA VAL A 7 -11.60 16.94 -9.80
C VAL A 7 -10.94 18.31 -9.63
N TYR A 8 -11.29 19.05 -8.58
CA TYR A 8 -10.74 20.36 -8.26
C TYR A 8 -9.48 20.18 -7.42
N ARG A 9 -8.35 20.74 -7.85
CA ARG A 9 -7.08 20.63 -7.14
C ARG A 9 -6.84 21.85 -6.25
N PHE A 10 -6.85 21.65 -4.95
CA PHE A 10 -6.64 22.73 -3.98
C PHE A 10 -5.34 22.55 -3.22
N ALA A 11 -4.63 23.66 -3.03
CA ALA A 11 -3.43 23.72 -2.20
C ALA A 11 -3.76 24.24 -0.80
N LEU A 12 -3.26 23.55 0.24
CA LEU A 12 -3.40 23.96 1.63
C LEU A 12 -2.06 24.48 2.16
N TYR A 13 -2.02 25.76 2.54
CA TYR A 13 -0.86 26.43 3.12
C TYR A 13 -1.15 26.91 4.54
N GLY A 14 -0.10 26.98 5.37
CA GLY A 14 -0.19 27.51 6.74
C GLY A 14 1.10 27.25 7.49
N LEU A 15 1.34 28.02 8.56
CA LEU A 15 2.50 27.82 9.44
C LEU A 15 2.42 26.48 10.19
N SER A 16 3.51 26.07 10.84
CA SER A 16 3.46 24.97 11.80
C SER A 16 2.44 25.30 12.90
N SER A 17 1.72 24.27 13.37
CA SER A 17 0.66 24.41 14.40
C SER A 17 -0.60 25.20 14.01
N SER A 18 -0.70 25.70 12.77
CA SER A 18 -1.88 26.42 12.26
C SER A 18 -3.15 25.56 12.14
N GLY A 19 -3.05 24.26 12.43
CA GLY A 19 -4.16 23.31 12.39
C GLY A 19 -4.38 22.59 11.06
N LYS A 20 -3.40 22.54 10.15
CA LYS A 20 -3.53 21.84 8.84
C LYS A 20 -3.96 20.38 8.99
N THR A 21 -3.20 19.59 9.75
CA THR A 21 -3.50 18.17 10.00
C THR A 21 -4.85 18.01 10.69
N CYS A 22 -5.16 18.86 11.67
CA CYS A 22 -6.45 18.84 12.38
C CYS A 22 -7.62 19.12 11.43
N LEU A 23 -7.50 20.11 10.55
CA LEU A 23 -8.51 20.45 9.55
C LEU A 23 -8.76 19.28 8.59
N LEU A 24 -7.68 18.70 8.05
CA LEU A 24 -7.74 17.57 7.12
C LEU A 24 -8.39 16.32 7.75
N ALA A 25 -8.02 16.00 8.99
CA ALA A 25 -8.61 14.88 9.72
C ALA A 25 -10.08 15.17 10.12
N SER A 26 -10.41 16.40 10.53
CA SER A 26 -11.79 16.79 10.88
C SER A 26 -12.75 16.66 9.69
N LEU A 27 -12.27 16.93 8.48
CA LEU A 27 -13.04 16.73 7.24
C LEU A 27 -13.39 15.25 6.99
N ALA A 28 -12.61 14.33 7.55
CA ALA A 28 -12.79 12.89 7.45
C ALA A 28 -13.52 12.27 8.67
N MET A 29 -13.69 13.02 9.75
CA MET A 29 -14.33 12.55 10.99
C MET A 29 -15.85 12.82 11.02
N PRO A 30 -16.61 12.02 11.79
CA PRO A 30 -18.01 12.33 12.10
C PRO A 30 -18.14 13.68 12.82
N ARG A 31 -19.06 14.51 12.35
CA ARG A 31 -19.31 15.86 12.86
C ARG A 31 -20.80 16.21 12.79
N TYR A 32 -21.23 17.18 13.59
CA TYR A 32 -22.60 17.69 13.48
C TYR A 32 -22.84 18.31 12.09
N PRO A 33 -24.07 18.21 11.55
CA PRO A 33 -24.40 18.79 10.25
C PRO A 33 -24.15 20.31 10.23
N HIS A 34 -23.57 20.79 9.14
CA HIS A 34 -23.43 22.22 8.91
C HIS A 34 -24.82 22.88 8.80
N ALA A 35 -25.04 24.05 9.41
CA ALA A 35 -26.35 24.72 9.45
C ALA A 35 -26.90 25.05 8.04
N LEU A 36 -26.03 25.25 7.06
CA LEU A 36 -26.41 25.46 5.65
C LEU A 36 -26.65 24.16 4.87
N GLY A 37 -26.59 23.00 5.51
CA GLY A 37 -26.73 21.68 4.86
C GLY A 37 -25.51 21.24 4.06
N TYR A 38 -24.34 21.84 4.31
CA TYR A 38 -23.09 21.42 3.69
C TYR A 38 -22.57 20.12 4.32
N SER A 39 -21.89 19.32 3.51
CA SER A 39 -21.24 18.10 3.99
C SER A 39 -19.96 17.83 3.23
N CYS A 40 -19.09 17.02 3.84
CA CYS A 40 -17.87 16.54 3.20
C CYS A 40 -17.60 15.10 3.65
N ILE A 41 -17.25 14.25 2.68
CA ILE A 41 -16.90 12.85 2.88
C ILE A 41 -15.50 12.63 2.33
N TRP A 42 -14.62 12.06 3.15
CA TRP A 42 -13.29 11.63 2.72
C TRP A 42 -13.39 10.38 1.83
N ARG A 43 -12.78 10.42 0.65
CA ARG A 43 -12.67 9.28 -0.25
C ARG A 43 -11.38 8.53 0.04
N ALA A 44 -11.43 7.61 1.00
CA ALA A 44 -10.32 6.68 1.21
C ALA A 44 -10.16 5.81 -0.05
N LEU A 45 -9.10 6.02 -0.83
CA LEU A 45 -8.76 5.17 -1.97
C LEU A 45 -8.56 3.73 -1.45
N GLU A 46 -9.28 2.77 -2.01
CA GLU A 46 -9.07 1.34 -1.77
C GLU A 46 -7.77 0.91 -2.45
N VAL A 47 -6.64 1.17 -1.81
CA VAL A 47 -5.35 0.63 -2.24
C VAL A 47 -5.17 -0.71 -1.56
N ALA A 48 -5.38 -1.79 -2.29
CA ALA A 48 -4.87 -3.10 -1.89
C ALA A 48 -3.34 -3.03 -1.97
N MET A 49 -2.70 -2.78 -0.82
CA MET A 49 -1.23 -2.85 -0.73
C MET A 49 -0.82 -4.26 -1.16
N PRO A 50 0.06 -4.42 -2.18
CA PRO A 50 0.48 -5.74 -2.61
C PRO A 50 1.19 -6.43 -1.44
N LYS A 51 0.53 -7.44 -0.86
CA LYS A 51 1.17 -8.35 0.09
C LYS A 51 2.18 -9.17 -0.70
N HIS A 52 3.45 -8.79 -0.61
CA HIS A 52 4.60 -9.51 -1.17
C HIS A 52 4.54 -9.81 -2.68
N HIS A 53 4.99 -8.85 -3.51
CA HIS A 53 5.48 -9.18 -4.84
C HIS A 53 6.91 -8.67 -5.05
N VAL A 54 7.76 -9.60 -5.47
CA VAL A 54 9.14 -9.40 -5.88
C VAL A 54 9.11 -8.64 -7.21
N GLY A 55 9.13 -7.31 -7.14
CA GLY A 55 9.14 -6.41 -8.30
C GLY A 55 9.19 -4.96 -7.82
N LYS A 56 9.89 -4.08 -8.56
CA LYS A 56 10.15 -2.69 -8.16
C LYS A 56 8.86 -2.02 -7.66
N PRO A 57 8.86 -1.41 -6.46
CA PRO A 57 7.65 -0.83 -5.88
C PRO A 57 7.09 0.28 -6.78
N ASN A 58 5.78 0.23 -7.04
CA ASN A 58 5.09 1.32 -7.71
C ASN A 58 5.03 2.52 -6.75
N HIS A 59 5.92 3.48 -6.97
CA HIS A 59 6.08 4.68 -6.14
C HIS A 59 4.75 5.43 -5.90
N TYR A 60 3.84 5.42 -6.88
CA TYR A 60 2.53 6.04 -6.77
C TYR A 60 1.61 5.31 -5.77
N LEU A 61 1.55 3.98 -5.82
CA LEU A 61 0.73 3.19 -4.89
C LEU A 61 1.27 3.26 -3.46
N MET A 62 2.59 3.28 -3.28
CA MET A 62 3.21 3.49 -1.96
C MET A 62 2.92 4.88 -1.40
N LYS A 63 2.89 5.92 -2.24
CA LYS A 63 2.52 7.27 -1.81
C LYS A 63 1.05 7.31 -1.33
N LEU A 64 0.13 6.70 -2.08
CA LEU A 64 -1.27 6.62 -1.68
C LEU A 64 -1.48 5.82 -0.39
N GLY A 65 -0.77 4.70 -0.21
CA GLY A 65 -0.78 3.92 1.03
C GLY A 65 -0.34 4.74 2.24
N ARG A 66 0.80 5.45 2.12
CA ARG A 66 1.32 6.35 3.16
C ARG A 66 0.38 7.51 3.47
N ASN A 67 -0.26 8.11 2.46
CA ASN A 67 -1.27 9.15 2.70
C ASN A 67 -2.43 8.61 3.54
N LYS A 68 -2.96 7.44 3.19
CA LYS A 68 -4.07 6.82 3.92
C LYS A 68 -3.69 6.48 5.36
N GLU A 69 -2.52 5.88 5.59
CA GLU A 69 -2.01 5.55 6.93
C GLU A 69 -1.88 6.81 7.78
N TRP A 70 -1.26 7.86 7.22
CA TRP A 70 -1.10 9.15 7.90
C TRP A 70 -2.43 9.77 8.32
N MET A 71 -3.42 9.81 7.42
CA MET A 71 -4.75 10.33 7.72
C MET A 71 -5.47 9.49 8.78
N THR A 72 -5.38 8.16 8.66
CA THR A 72 -6.01 7.24 9.64
C THR A 72 -5.43 7.45 11.02
N GLN A 73 -4.10 7.55 11.15
CA GLN A 73 -3.45 7.83 12.43
C GLN A 73 -3.85 9.18 13.01
N ALA A 74 -3.96 10.22 12.18
CA ALA A 74 -4.42 11.53 12.64
C ALA A 74 -5.87 11.50 13.17
N ILE A 75 -6.75 10.76 12.50
CA ILE A 75 -8.14 10.54 12.94
C ILE A 75 -8.19 9.76 14.26
N GLU A 76 -7.38 8.70 14.39
CA GLU A 76 -7.29 7.89 15.60
C GLU A 76 -6.79 8.72 16.79
N ASN A 77 -5.72 9.51 16.59
CA ASN A 77 -5.17 10.39 17.63
C ASN A 77 -6.23 11.41 18.09
N LEU A 78 -6.89 12.10 17.16
CA LEU A 78 -7.95 13.05 17.52
C LEU A 78 -9.11 12.36 18.25
N SER A 79 -9.53 11.18 17.78
CA SER A 79 -10.59 10.39 18.42
C SER A 79 -10.22 9.97 19.85
N ALA A 80 -8.93 9.78 20.12
CA ALA A 80 -8.37 9.48 21.43
C ALA A 80 -8.05 10.74 22.28
N LEU A 81 -8.49 11.93 21.87
CA LEU A 81 -8.19 13.22 22.51
C LEU A 81 -6.68 13.53 22.59
N GLN A 82 -5.92 13.05 21.60
CA GLN A 82 -4.48 13.29 21.45
C GLN A 82 -4.22 14.20 20.24
N LEU A 83 -3.12 14.97 20.30
CA LEU A 83 -2.71 15.81 19.19
C LEU A 83 -2.09 14.96 18.06
N PRO A 84 -2.52 15.14 16.78
CA PRO A 84 -1.86 14.52 15.65
C PRO A 84 -0.41 14.97 15.54
N ALA A 85 0.47 14.07 15.11
CA ALA A 85 1.83 14.43 14.79
C ALA A 85 1.85 15.47 13.64
N PRO A 86 2.78 16.44 13.67
CA PRO A 86 3.02 17.29 12.51
C PRO A 86 3.51 16.44 11.35
N ASN A 87 3.14 16.82 10.14
CA ASN A 87 3.61 16.14 8.94
C ASN A 87 5.14 16.24 8.81
N PRO A 88 5.80 15.17 8.31
CA PRO A 88 7.24 15.18 8.15
C PRO A 88 7.67 16.25 7.14
N SER A 89 8.71 17.01 7.46
CA SER A 89 9.27 18.10 6.65
C SER A 89 10.10 17.65 5.44
N ASN A 90 9.85 16.44 4.92
CA ASN A 90 10.50 15.91 3.73
C ASN A 90 9.78 16.40 2.46
N ASP A 91 10.43 16.38 1.29
CA ASP A 91 9.88 16.81 -0.01
C ASP A 91 8.62 16.04 -0.50
N GLU A 92 8.07 15.12 0.30
CA GLU A 92 6.87 14.35 -0.03
C GLU A 92 5.59 15.09 0.37
N GLN A 93 4.83 15.56 -0.63
CA GLN A 93 3.53 16.20 -0.44
C GLN A 93 2.42 15.17 -0.24
N PHE A 94 1.61 15.33 0.82
CA PHE A 94 0.42 14.52 1.07
C PHE A 94 -0.76 15.06 0.27
N THR A 95 -1.53 14.15 -0.33
CA THR A 95 -2.68 14.48 -1.19
C THR A 95 -3.89 13.62 -0.80
N PHE A 96 -5.05 14.25 -0.62
CA PHE A 96 -6.27 13.64 -0.09
C PHE A 96 -7.49 14.03 -0.93
N GLU A 97 -8.37 13.07 -1.24
CA GLU A 97 -9.59 13.33 -1.98
C GLU A 97 -10.82 13.40 -1.07
N TYR A 98 -11.67 14.40 -1.29
CA TYR A 98 -12.92 14.62 -0.58
C TYR A 98 -14.05 14.94 -1.55
N ASP A 99 -15.27 14.50 -1.24
CA ASP A 99 -16.49 14.95 -1.93
C ASP A 99 -17.21 15.96 -1.03
N PHE A 100 -17.17 17.24 -1.39
CA PHE A 100 -17.91 18.33 -0.73
C PHE A 100 -19.27 18.51 -1.38
N THR A 101 -20.35 18.54 -0.59
CA THR A 101 -21.70 18.75 -1.10
C THR A 101 -22.28 20.05 -0.56
N ALA A 102 -22.69 20.94 -1.47
CA ALA A 102 -23.36 22.18 -1.14
C ALA A 102 -24.86 21.98 -0.90
N SER A 103 -25.52 23.03 -0.38
CA SER A 103 -26.97 23.06 -0.10
C SER A 103 -27.85 22.79 -1.33
N THR A 104 -27.31 23.03 -2.54
CA THR A 104 -27.98 22.75 -3.82
C THR A 104 -27.90 21.27 -4.23
N HIS A 105 -27.34 20.39 -3.38
CA HIS A 105 -26.98 18.99 -3.68
C HIS A 105 -25.93 18.83 -4.79
N GLN A 106 -25.26 19.92 -5.16
CA GLN A 106 -24.10 19.86 -6.05
C GLN A 106 -22.89 19.34 -5.27
N THR A 107 -22.26 18.27 -5.79
CA THR A 107 -21.07 17.67 -5.18
C THR A 107 -19.82 18.01 -5.98
N PHE A 108 -18.84 18.61 -5.31
CA PHE A 108 -17.51 18.94 -5.80
C PHE A 108 -16.51 17.89 -5.32
N ARG A 109 -15.82 17.24 -6.26
CA ARG A 109 -14.71 16.35 -5.90
C ARG A 109 -13.43 17.16 -5.81
N VAL A 110 -12.84 17.21 -4.63
CA VAL A 110 -11.67 18.04 -4.34
C VAL A 110 -10.48 17.16 -3.97
N GLU A 111 -9.36 17.37 -4.65
CA GLU A 111 -8.04 16.84 -4.31
C GLU A 111 -7.28 17.92 -3.53
N LEU A 112 -7.04 17.70 -2.23
CA LEU A 112 -6.32 18.61 -1.35
C LEU A 112 -4.88 18.19 -1.18
N THR A 113 -3.94 19.07 -1.51
CA THR A 113 -2.50 18.86 -1.29
C THR A 113 -2.01 19.72 -0.13
N ASP A 114 -1.42 19.07 0.87
CA ASP A 114 -0.84 19.72 2.06
C ASP A 114 0.60 20.16 1.77
N TYR A 115 0.83 21.47 1.78
CA TYR A 115 2.15 22.05 1.56
C TYR A 115 2.89 22.27 2.89
N SER A 116 3.61 21.22 3.26
CA SER A 116 4.61 21.08 4.34
C SER A 116 5.78 22.07 4.39
N GLY A 117 5.69 23.23 5.04
CA GLY A 117 6.90 24.02 5.39
C GLY A 117 7.74 24.58 4.21
N GLU A 118 7.29 24.42 2.96
CA GLU A 118 8.01 24.89 1.76
C GLU A 118 8.14 26.43 1.69
N LEU A 119 7.24 27.16 2.36
CA LEU A 119 7.20 28.63 2.35
C LEU A 119 8.31 29.28 3.18
N ILE A 120 9.04 28.50 4.00
CA ILE A 120 10.01 29.01 4.97
C ILE A 120 11.33 28.23 4.85
N ASN A 121 11.62 27.61 3.70
CA ASN A 121 12.91 26.94 3.49
C ASN A 121 14.00 27.99 3.20
N PRO A 122 14.95 28.24 4.14
CA PRO A 122 15.96 29.27 3.97
C PRO A 122 17.00 28.95 2.88
N LYS A 123 16.98 27.73 2.31
CA LYS A 123 17.94 27.25 1.31
C LYS A 123 17.59 27.65 -0.13
N ILE A 124 16.41 28.22 -0.39
CA ILE A 124 15.94 28.58 -1.73
C ILE A 124 16.06 30.11 -1.91
N SER A 125 16.62 30.58 -3.02
CA SER A 125 16.67 32.01 -3.33
C SER A 125 15.26 32.58 -3.53
N ARG A 126 15.03 33.83 -3.11
CA ARG A 126 13.70 34.48 -3.17
C ARG A 126 13.06 34.45 -4.55
N ASP A 127 13.84 34.70 -5.61
CA ASP A 127 13.35 34.70 -6.99
C ASP A 127 12.92 33.31 -7.47
N ARG A 128 13.67 32.27 -7.07
CA ARG A 128 13.35 30.89 -7.41
C ARG A 128 12.10 30.42 -6.65
N LEU A 129 11.99 30.77 -5.37
CA LEU A 129 10.81 30.51 -4.55
C LEU A 129 9.56 31.16 -5.14
N ALA A 130 9.65 32.43 -5.56
CA ALA A 130 8.54 33.16 -6.18
C ALA A 130 8.07 32.49 -7.49
N LYS A 131 9.01 32.08 -8.34
CA LYS A 131 8.72 31.41 -9.62
C LYS A 131 8.09 30.03 -9.41
N ASP A 132 8.63 29.24 -8.49
CA ASP A 132 8.13 27.91 -8.18
C ASP A 132 6.75 27.97 -7.51
N MET A 133 6.52 28.94 -6.61
CA MET A 133 5.20 29.20 -6.02
C MET A 133 4.18 29.62 -7.06
N ARG A 134 4.49 30.59 -7.94
CA ARG A 134 3.56 30.99 -9.01
C ARG A 134 3.20 29.83 -9.92
N LYS A 135 4.19 29.01 -10.31
CA LYS A 135 3.96 27.82 -11.14
C LYS A 135 3.06 26.80 -10.42
N LYS A 136 3.33 26.50 -9.15
CA LYS A 136 2.50 25.59 -8.35
C LYS A 136 1.06 26.12 -8.22
N ILE A 137 0.90 27.42 -7.98
CA ILE A 137 -0.40 28.07 -7.85
C ILE A 137 -1.17 28.03 -9.17
N SER A 138 -0.52 28.27 -10.32
CA SER A 138 -1.19 28.21 -11.63
C SER A 138 -1.68 26.81 -11.99
N ASP A 139 -1.10 25.77 -11.40
CA ASP A 139 -1.51 24.37 -11.61
C ASP A 139 -2.70 23.95 -10.71
N MET A 140 -3.12 24.82 -9.78
CA MET A 140 -4.20 24.57 -8.82
C MET A 140 -5.49 25.29 -9.22
N ASP A 141 -6.62 24.65 -8.94
CA ASP A 141 -7.95 25.25 -9.10
C ASP A 141 -8.30 26.23 -7.98
N GLY A 142 -7.56 26.21 -6.87
CA GLY A 142 -7.79 27.08 -5.73
C GLY A 142 -6.78 26.91 -4.60
N ILE A 143 -6.73 27.89 -3.68
CA ILE A 143 -5.78 27.91 -2.56
C ILE A 143 -6.51 28.19 -1.26
N VAL A 144 -6.15 27.44 -0.22
CA VAL A 144 -6.57 27.67 1.16
C VAL A 144 -5.35 28.03 2.00
N VAL A 145 -5.40 29.19 2.66
CA VAL A 145 -4.34 29.68 3.53
C VAL A 145 -4.87 29.70 4.97
N LEU A 146 -4.21 28.99 5.89
CA LEU A 146 -4.59 28.93 7.29
C LEU A 146 -3.79 29.93 8.13
N ALA A 147 -4.50 30.68 8.96
CA ALA A 147 -3.93 31.54 10.00
C ALA A 147 -4.69 31.33 11.31
N GLU A 148 -4.00 31.26 12.44
CA GLU A 148 -4.67 31.03 13.74
C GLU A 148 -5.39 32.28 14.23
N ALA A 149 -6.61 32.13 14.75
CA ALA A 149 -7.32 33.20 15.43
C ALA A 149 -6.66 33.53 16.79
N PRO A 150 -6.62 34.81 17.18
CA PRO A 150 -6.14 35.20 18.51
C PRO A 150 -7.17 34.85 19.59
N PHE A 151 -6.73 34.82 20.85
CA PHE A 151 -7.63 34.76 22.00
C PHE A 151 -8.32 36.12 22.20
N ARG A 152 -9.64 36.09 22.45
CA ARG A 152 -10.47 37.30 22.61
C ARG A 152 -9.90 38.29 23.63
N ASP A 153 -9.49 37.80 24.79
CA ASP A 153 -9.04 38.62 25.92
C ASP A 153 -7.63 39.22 25.71
N LYS A 154 -6.76 38.53 24.96
CA LYS A 154 -5.40 39.00 24.64
C LYS A 154 -5.38 40.06 23.53
N TRP A 155 -6.44 40.17 22.74
CA TRP A 155 -6.56 41.16 21.65
C TRP A 155 -6.76 42.60 22.17
N LEU A 156 -7.42 42.76 23.32
CA LEU A 156 -7.70 44.08 23.92
C LEU A 156 -6.69 44.51 24.98
N HIS A 157 -5.97 43.57 25.59
CA HIS A 157 -4.99 43.84 26.64
C HIS A 157 -3.67 43.09 26.38
N PHE A 158 -2.71 43.79 25.78
CA PHE A 158 -1.30 43.39 25.81
C PHE A 158 -0.76 43.60 27.23
N GLN A 159 -1.17 42.76 28.19
CA GLN A 159 -0.46 42.41 29.42
C GLN A 159 -1.41 41.71 30.40
N ASN A 160 -1.02 40.49 30.77
CA ASN A 160 -1.21 39.79 32.04
C ASN A 160 -1.96 38.44 31.98
N GLU A 161 -1.15 37.41 32.24
CA GLU A 161 -1.39 36.22 33.05
C GLU A 161 -2.83 35.71 33.19
N LYS A 162 -3.15 34.75 32.32
CA LYS A 162 -3.51 33.36 32.63
C LYS A 162 -3.72 32.67 31.29
N ASP A 163 -2.94 31.62 31.00
CA ASP A 163 -3.36 30.42 30.24
C ASP A 163 -2.16 29.65 29.65
N CYS A 164 -2.33 28.32 29.61
CA CYS A 164 -1.77 27.31 28.70
C CYS A 164 -0.44 27.62 27.95
N ASP A 165 0.61 27.99 28.70
CA ASP A 165 2.01 28.21 28.29
C ASP A 165 2.30 29.36 27.29
N ASP A 166 3.55 29.82 27.37
CA ASP A 166 4.27 30.97 26.78
C ASP A 166 4.13 31.20 25.25
N HIS A 167 3.14 30.61 24.58
CA HIS A 167 2.89 30.80 23.15
C HIS A 167 2.25 32.16 22.87
N SER A 168 3.12 33.16 22.87
CA SER A 168 3.02 34.38 22.06
C SER A 168 2.43 34.03 20.70
N TYR A 169 1.41 34.79 20.30
CA TYR A 169 0.89 34.92 18.94
C TYR A 169 1.86 34.40 17.86
N THR A 170 1.46 33.37 17.09
CA THR A 170 2.30 32.86 15.99
C THR A 170 2.51 33.97 14.97
N ASP A 171 3.75 34.44 14.83
CA ASP A 171 4.08 35.53 13.91
C ASP A 171 3.70 35.14 12.46
N LEU A 172 2.72 35.86 11.89
CA LEU A 172 2.25 35.65 10.52
C LEU A 172 3.18 36.29 9.48
N TYR A 173 4.23 37.00 9.91
CA TYR A 173 5.19 37.65 9.04
C TYR A 173 5.81 36.72 7.99
N PRO A 174 6.25 35.48 8.30
CA PRO A 174 6.83 34.57 7.30
C PRO A 174 5.82 34.21 6.20
N LEU A 175 4.55 34.00 6.57
CA LEU A 175 3.48 33.69 5.62
C LEU A 175 3.20 34.91 4.73
N ARG A 176 3.10 36.10 5.34
CA ARG A 176 2.96 37.37 4.61
C ARG A 176 4.11 37.58 3.63
N GLN A 177 5.34 37.32 4.06
CA GLN A 177 6.53 37.47 3.22
C GLN A 177 6.51 36.49 2.05
N ALA A 178 6.19 35.22 2.28
CA ALA A 178 6.13 34.22 1.21
C ALA A 178 5.08 34.57 0.15
N PHE A 179 3.87 34.99 0.56
CA PHE A 179 2.83 35.39 -0.38
C PHE A 179 3.08 36.77 -1.01
N SER A 180 3.86 37.65 -0.37
CA SER A 180 4.27 38.92 -0.98
C SER A 180 5.11 38.72 -2.23
N LEU A 181 5.85 37.60 -2.34
CA LEU A 181 6.60 37.21 -3.54
C LEU A 181 5.71 36.92 -4.74
N LEU A 182 4.41 36.66 -4.52
CA LEU A 182 3.43 36.51 -5.61
C LEU A 182 3.08 37.86 -6.25
N ARG A 183 3.43 38.98 -5.62
CA ARG A 183 3.35 40.31 -6.21
C ARG A 183 4.68 40.58 -6.94
N CYS A 184 4.64 41.02 -8.20
CA CYS A 184 5.85 41.42 -8.92
C CYS A 184 6.16 42.88 -8.57
N GLU A 185 7.42 43.21 -8.25
CA GLU A 185 7.85 44.56 -7.89
C GLU A 185 7.67 45.60 -9.03
N ASN A 186 7.55 45.15 -10.29
CA ASN A 186 7.58 46.01 -11.49
C ASN A 186 6.40 45.85 -12.48
N GLN A 187 5.18 45.52 -12.04
CA GLN A 187 3.95 45.49 -12.89
C GLN A 187 3.94 44.55 -14.12
N THR A 188 4.97 43.73 -14.36
CA THR A 188 5.10 42.87 -15.55
C THR A 188 4.33 41.54 -15.46
N CYS A 189 3.74 41.21 -14.32
CA CYS A 189 3.03 39.94 -14.10
C CYS A 189 1.54 40.22 -13.85
N ALA A 190 0.66 39.55 -14.61
CA ALA A 190 -0.78 39.62 -14.39
C ALA A 190 -1.18 39.06 -13.01
N ALA A 191 -2.24 39.62 -12.42
CA ALA A 191 -2.87 39.05 -11.23
C ALA A 191 -3.31 37.60 -11.50
N LEU A 192 -3.24 36.75 -10.47
CA LEU A 192 -3.56 35.34 -10.61
C LEU A 192 -5.08 35.16 -10.71
N ASP A 193 -5.54 34.43 -11.73
CA ASP A 193 -6.95 34.10 -11.92
C ASP A 193 -7.29 32.76 -11.23
N VAL A 194 -7.02 32.70 -9.92
CA VAL A 194 -7.21 31.54 -9.06
C VAL A 194 -7.87 31.99 -7.74
N PRO A 195 -8.95 31.33 -7.28
CA PRO A 195 -9.60 31.67 -6.03
C PRO A 195 -8.74 31.32 -4.81
N ILE A 196 -8.62 32.27 -3.87
CA ILE A 196 -7.88 32.12 -2.61
C ILE A 196 -8.82 32.36 -1.43
N ALA A 197 -8.89 31.38 -0.52
CA ALA A 197 -9.55 31.54 0.77
C ALA A 197 -8.52 31.69 1.90
N LEU A 198 -8.65 32.75 2.69
CA LEU A 198 -7.97 32.88 3.98
C LEU A 198 -8.89 32.31 5.07
N VAL A 199 -8.44 31.28 5.77
CA VAL A 199 -9.20 30.63 6.83
C VAL A 199 -8.58 30.96 8.17
N LEU A 200 -9.33 31.67 9.01
CA LEU A 200 -8.94 31.90 10.40
C LEU A 200 -9.34 30.68 11.22
N THR A 201 -8.38 29.81 11.50
CA THR A 201 -8.57 28.57 12.25
C THR A 201 -8.64 28.84 13.75
N LYS A 202 -9.22 27.89 14.51
CA LYS A 202 -9.37 28.00 15.97
C LYS A 202 -10.21 29.21 16.37
N TRP A 203 -11.24 29.53 15.57
CA TRP A 203 -12.10 30.69 15.76
C TRP A 203 -12.83 30.69 17.12
N ASP A 204 -12.97 29.53 17.74
CA ASP A 204 -13.45 29.33 19.11
C ASP A 204 -12.61 30.05 20.18
N ARG A 205 -11.36 30.43 19.87
CA ARG A 205 -10.53 31.28 20.75
C ARG A 205 -11.01 32.73 20.81
N TYR A 206 -11.61 33.22 19.73
CA TYR A 206 -12.03 34.61 19.60
C TYR A 206 -13.53 34.79 19.89
N SER A 207 -14.35 33.80 19.54
CA SER A 207 -15.80 33.91 19.58
C SER A 207 -16.44 32.71 20.27
N ASP A 208 -17.43 32.98 21.12
CA ASP A 208 -18.43 31.99 21.49
C ASP A 208 -19.31 31.73 20.25
N ILE A 209 -19.03 30.62 19.56
CA ILE A 209 -19.54 30.34 18.22
C ILE A 209 -21.07 30.14 18.23
N ASP A 210 -21.78 30.94 17.42
CA ASP A 210 -23.17 30.68 17.07
C ASP A 210 -23.25 29.66 15.92
N TYR A 211 -23.46 28.39 16.29
CA TYR A 211 -23.56 27.27 15.35
C TYR A 211 -24.83 27.28 14.49
N LEU A 212 -25.88 27.97 14.92
CA LEU A 212 -27.17 28.00 14.20
C LEU A 212 -27.15 29.07 13.10
N THR A 213 -26.39 30.15 13.31
CA THR A 213 -26.37 31.30 12.39
C THR A 213 -24.93 31.61 11.93
N PRO A 214 -24.37 30.87 10.95
CA PRO A 214 -22.99 31.09 10.48
C PRO A 214 -22.71 32.53 10.00
N ALA A 215 -23.72 33.23 9.49
CA ALA A 215 -23.61 34.63 9.09
C ALA A 215 -23.24 35.58 10.24
N THR A 216 -23.60 35.24 11.48
CA THR A 216 -23.22 36.01 12.68
C THR A 216 -21.71 35.95 12.90
N GLU A 217 -21.10 34.77 12.77
CA GLU A 217 -19.65 34.61 12.91
C GLU A 217 -18.88 35.28 11.76
N GLN A 218 -19.41 35.22 10.53
CA GLN A 218 -18.84 35.97 9.41
C GLN A 218 -18.82 37.48 9.68
N ARG A 219 -19.89 38.04 10.30
CA ARG A 219 -19.93 39.46 10.69
C ARG A 219 -18.88 39.77 11.76
N LYS A 220 -18.75 38.94 12.79
CA LYS A 220 -17.71 39.08 13.83
C LYS A 220 -16.30 39.08 13.23
N LEU A 221 -16.05 38.24 12.24
CA LEU A 221 -14.79 38.21 11.49
C LEU A 221 -14.57 39.51 10.70
N GLU A 222 -15.58 40.02 10.01
CA GLU A 222 -15.48 41.28 9.27
C GLU A 222 -15.21 42.48 10.20
N GLU A 223 -15.83 42.50 11.38
CA GLU A 223 -15.56 43.49 12.43
C GLU A 223 -14.13 43.37 12.95
N PHE A 224 -13.64 42.15 13.18
CA PHE A 224 -12.26 41.89 13.58
C PHE A 224 -11.25 42.43 12.55
N MET A 225 -11.48 42.19 11.26
CA MET A 225 -10.58 42.67 10.19
C MET A 225 -10.64 44.18 9.97
N LYS A 226 -11.70 44.85 10.42
CA LYS A 226 -11.91 46.31 10.34
C LYS A 226 -11.65 47.03 11.67
N ALA A 227 -11.14 46.34 12.70
CA ALA A 227 -10.87 46.92 13.99
C ALA A 227 -9.91 48.14 13.88
N SER A 228 -10.11 49.15 14.75
CA SER A 228 -9.34 50.41 14.72
C SER A 228 -7.83 50.21 14.84
N HIS A 229 -7.41 49.15 15.56
CA HIS A 229 -6.03 48.65 15.54
C HIS A 229 -6.02 47.40 14.64
N PRO A 230 -5.41 47.43 13.45
CA PRO A 230 -5.48 46.31 12.52
C PRO A 230 -4.80 45.06 13.09
N PRO A 231 -5.43 43.88 13.04
CA PRO A 231 -4.79 42.64 13.45
C PRO A 231 -3.65 42.28 12.49
N PRO A 232 -2.65 41.48 12.91
CA PRO A 232 -1.56 41.09 12.01
C PRO A 232 -2.06 40.26 10.82
N HIS A 233 -3.24 39.64 10.92
CA HIS A 233 -3.98 39.02 9.81
C HIS A 233 -4.31 40.00 8.68
N LYS A 234 -4.49 41.30 8.99
CA LYS A 234 -4.84 42.31 7.98
C LYS A 234 -3.76 42.44 6.91
N GLY A 235 -2.48 42.46 7.33
CA GLY A 235 -1.36 42.51 6.39
C GLY A 235 -1.29 41.28 5.47
N LEU A 236 -1.64 40.10 5.97
CA LEU A 236 -1.75 38.88 5.17
C LEU A 236 -2.96 38.93 4.21
N GLU A 237 -4.12 39.38 4.71
CA GLU A 237 -5.34 39.57 3.92
C GLU A 237 -5.06 40.47 2.71
N ASP A 238 -4.45 41.62 2.95
CA ASP A 238 -4.13 42.55 1.88
C ASP A 238 -3.20 41.89 0.86
N VAL A 239 -2.12 41.23 1.32
CA VAL A 239 -1.19 40.47 0.46
C VAL A 239 -1.92 39.52 -0.49
N LEU A 240 -2.81 38.69 0.06
CA LEU A 240 -3.56 37.70 -0.71
C LEU A 240 -4.59 38.34 -1.65
N ARG A 241 -5.39 39.29 -1.13
CA ARG A 241 -6.45 39.98 -1.88
C ARG A 241 -5.93 40.64 -3.16
N TYR A 242 -4.79 41.34 -3.08
CA TYR A 242 -4.21 42.01 -4.23
C TYR A 242 -3.25 41.13 -5.05
N SER A 243 -3.13 39.84 -4.74
CA SER A 243 -2.37 38.89 -5.58
C SER A 243 -3.25 38.22 -6.65
N VAL A 244 -4.57 38.38 -6.55
CA VAL A 244 -5.56 37.75 -7.43
C VAL A 244 -6.46 38.80 -8.08
N THR A 245 -7.16 38.39 -9.14
CA THR A 245 -8.20 39.21 -9.79
C THR A 245 -9.36 39.52 -8.82
N GLU A 246 -10.06 40.63 -9.07
CA GLU A 246 -11.14 41.09 -8.20
C GLU A 246 -12.23 40.03 -8.04
N GLY A 247 -12.71 39.82 -6.81
CA GLY A 247 -13.72 38.80 -6.49
C GLY A 247 -13.16 37.41 -6.14
N ASN A 248 -11.89 37.13 -6.45
CA ASN A 248 -11.26 35.81 -6.23
C ASN A 248 -10.60 35.65 -4.85
N PHE A 249 -10.95 36.48 -3.86
CA PHE A 249 -10.45 36.37 -2.49
C PHE A 249 -11.58 36.49 -1.46
N LYS A 250 -11.57 35.61 -0.44
CA LYS A 250 -12.51 35.67 0.70
C LYS A 250 -11.90 35.13 1.99
N VAL A 251 -12.38 35.64 3.13
CA VAL A 251 -11.94 35.22 4.47
C VAL A 251 -13.06 34.48 5.18
N PHE A 252 -12.73 33.39 5.87
CA PHE A 252 -13.69 32.51 6.57
C PHE A 252 -13.28 32.24 8.03
N PRO A 253 -14.21 32.30 8.99
CA PRO A 253 -13.98 31.88 10.36
C PRO A 253 -14.23 30.37 10.48
N VAL A 254 -13.25 29.62 10.99
CA VAL A 254 -13.34 28.16 11.08
C VAL A 254 -12.84 27.65 12.42
N SER A 255 -13.60 26.75 13.04
CA SER A 255 -13.13 25.93 14.16
C SER A 255 -13.29 24.46 13.79
N ALA A 256 -12.18 23.82 13.40
CA ALA A 256 -12.21 22.45 12.89
C ALA A 256 -12.59 21.42 13.97
N LEU A 257 -12.20 21.68 15.21
CA LEU A 257 -12.41 20.77 16.34
C LEU A 257 -13.52 21.23 17.29
N GLY A 258 -14.03 22.46 17.14
CA GLY A 258 -14.94 23.08 18.10
C GLY A 258 -14.22 23.60 19.33
N ALA A 259 -14.97 23.84 20.40
CA ALA A 259 -14.43 24.38 21.65
C ALA A 259 -13.31 23.50 22.24
N CYS A 260 -12.17 24.10 22.52
CA CYS A 260 -11.01 23.44 23.13
C CYS A 260 -10.94 23.63 24.66
N GLU A 261 -10.20 22.74 25.32
CA GLU A 261 -9.72 22.85 26.70
C GLU A 261 -8.21 22.66 26.74
N CYS A 262 -7.57 23.22 27.76
CA CYS A 262 -6.16 22.99 28.02
C CYS A 262 -5.96 22.01 29.15
N ILE A 263 -5.08 21.04 28.95
CA ILE A 263 -4.66 20.11 29.99
C ILE A 263 -3.15 20.16 30.17
N SER A 264 -2.69 19.98 31.42
CA SER A 264 -1.27 19.83 31.73
C SER A 264 -0.85 18.39 31.48
N VAL A 265 0.20 18.20 30.68
CA VAL A 265 0.89 16.93 30.45
C VAL A 265 2.36 17.04 30.85
N GLU A 266 3.09 15.93 30.96
CA GLU A 266 4.50 15.92 31.39
C GLU A 266 5.43 16.82 30.54
N GLN A 267 5.02 17.14 29.31
CA GLN A 267 5.78 17.95 28.34
C GLN A 267 5.28 19.41 28.22
N GLY A 268 4.39 19.87 29.11
CA GLY A 268 3.80 21.21 29.10
C GLY A 268 2.27 21.19 29.03
N LYS A 269 1.64 22.32 28.73
CA LYS A 269 0.19 22.40 28.49
C LYS A 269 -0.13 22.15 27.02
N ILE A 270 -1.12 21.30 26.78
CA ILE A 270 -1.64 21.03 25.43
C ILE A 270 -3.11 21.46 25.31
N GLU A 271 -3.46 22.03 24.17
CA GLU A 271 -4.84 22.36 23.78
C GLU A 271 -5.45 21.16 23.06
N ARG A 272 -6.61 20.68 23.51
CA ARG A 272 -7.36 19.57 22.91
C ARG A 272 -8.85 19.89 22.82
N PRO A 273 -9.61 19.29 21.90
CA PRO A 273 -11.07 19.47 21.86
C PRO A 273 -11.75 18.97 23.12
N LYS A 274 -12.82 19.66 23.56
CA LYS A 274 -13.69 19.21 24.66
C LYS A 274 -14.56 18.01 24.28
N GLN A 275 -14.88 17.89 22.99
CA GLN A 275 -15.76 16.85 22.47
C GLN A 275 -15.20 16.29 21.16
N VAL A 276 -15.16 14.96 21.09
CA VAL A 276 -14.85 14.20 19.87
C VAL A 276 -15.95 13.15 19.67
N ASN A 277 -16.37 12.94 18.42
CA ASN A 277 -17.38 11.95 17.99
C ASN A 277 -18.83 12.18 18.48
N PRO A 278 -19.64 13.00 17.77
CA PRO A 278 -19.25 13.83 16.62
C PRO A 278 -18.51 15.09 17.05
N LEU A 279 -17.59 15.57 16.22
CA LEU A 279 -16.95 16.88 16.39
C LEU A 279 -17.98 18.00 16.30
N ASN A 280 -17.81 19.03 17.14
CA ASN A 280 -18.60 20.26 17.06
C ASN A 280 -17.89 21.32 16.19
N ALA A 281 -17.58 20.91 14.95
CA ALA A 281 -16.87 21.73 13.98
C ALA A 281 -17.75 22.89 13.46
N PHE A 282 -17.13 24.01 13.12
CA PHE A 282 -17.78 25.19 12.55
C PHE A 282 -17.07 25.66 11.28
N GLY A 283 -17.84 25.94 10.22
CA GLY A 283 -17.36 26.55 8.96
C GLY A 283 -16.40 25.68 8.13
N LEU A 284 -16.26 24.40 8.46
CA LEU A 284 -15.21 23.52 7.94
C LEU A 284 -15.30 23.32 6.41
N GLU A 285 -16.51 23.30 5.85
CA GLU A 285 -16.76 23.11 4.42
C GLU A 285 -16.77 24.41 3.60
N ASP A 286 -16.99 25.56 4.25
CA ASP A 286 -17.37 26.82 3.61
C ASP A 286 -16.35 27.31 2.59
N ALA A 287 -15.08 27.33 2.99
CA ALA A 287 -13.99 27.78 2.13
C ALA A 287 -13.86 26.90 0.87
N PHE A 288 -13.95 25.58 1.02
CA PHE A 288 -13.76 24.63 -0.08
C PHE A 288 -14.89 24.71 -1.11
N ILE A 289 -16.14 24.80 -0.63
CA ILE A 289 -17.31 24.96 -1.50
C ILE A 289 -17.23 26.29 -2.26
N TRP A 290 -16.90 27.38 -1.55
CA TRP A 290 -16.78 28.70 -2.18
C TRP A 290 -15.68 28.71 -3.25
N ILE A 291 -14.49 28.16 -2.97
CA ILE A 291 -13.40 28.07 -3.95
C ILE A 291 -13.86 27.30 -5.20
N ALA A 292 -14.50 26.14 -5.03
CA ALA A 292 -14.96 25.33 -6.18
C ALA A 292 -15.97 26.09 -7.05
N GLN A 293 -16.92 26.79 -6.40
CA GLN A 293 -17.91 27.62 -7.08
C GLN A 293 -17.26 28.81 -7.82
N GLN A 294 -16.27 29.47 -7.20
CA GLN A 294 -15.56 30.57 -7.86
C GLN A 294 -14.70 30.09 -9.03
N ARG A 295 -14.04 28.93 -8.93
CA ARG A 295 -13.32 28.36 -10.08
C ARG A 295 -14.25 28.11 -11.27
N ASP A 296 -15.45 27.59 -11.02
CA ASP A 296 -16.45 27.40 -12.08
C ASP A 296 -16.96 28.73 -12.66
N ALA A 297 -17.09 29.78 -11.83
CA ALA A 297 -17.45 31.11 -12.30
C ALA A 297 -16.37 31.73 -13.20
N ILE A 298 -15.10 31.59 -12.82
CA ILE A 298 -13.94 31.99 -13.63
C ILE A 298 -13.93 31.25 -14.97
N ASP A 299 -14.09 29.92 -14.95
CA ASP A 299 -14.09 29.12 -16.18
C ASP A 299 -15.27 29.50 -17.10
N LEU A 300 -16.42 29.84 -16.52
CA LEU A 300 -17.59 30.34 -17.26
C LEU A 300 -17.35 31.72 -17.87
N GLN A 301 -16.72 32.64 -17.15
CA GLN A 301 -16.34 33.96 -17.68
C GLN A 301 -15.35 33.81 -18.85
N ASN A 302 -14.30 33.01 -18.66
CA ASN A 302 -13.33 32.71 -19.71
C ASN A 302 -14.01 32.08 -20.94
N TYR A 303 -14.99 31.20 -20.74
CA TYR A 303 -15.78 30.62 -21.84
C TYR A 303 -16.63 31.68 -22.57
N GLN A 304 -17.22 32.63 -21.86
CA GLN A 304 -17.97 33.74 -22.46
C GLN A 304 -17.06 34.63 -23.32
N GLU A 305 -15.91 35.04 -22.78
CA GLU A 305 -14.94 35.86 -23.51
C GLU A 305 -14.43 35.16 -24.77
N GLN A 306 -14.08 33.88 -24.68
CA GLN A 306 -13.61 33.08 -25.82
C GLN A 306 -14.72 32.82 -26.85
N SER A 307 -15.98 32.68 -26.43
CA SER A 307 -17.10 32.45 -27.33
C SER A 307 -17.38 33.61 -28.30
N ASN A 308 -16.92 34.81 -27.98
CA ASN A 308 -17.00 35.99 -28.85
C ASN A 308 -15.89 36.03 -29.91
N SER A 309 -14.90 35.13 -29.85
CA SER A 309 -13.82 35.06 -30.84
C SER A 309 -14.24 34.31 -32.12
N LEU A 310 -13.77 34.77 -33.29
CA LEU A 310 -14.08 34.17 -34.60
C LEU A 310 -13.58 32.72 -34.78
N VAL A 311 -12.64 32.29 -33.93
CA VAL A 311 -11.98 30.98 -33.97
C VAL A 311 -11.85 30.44 -32.54
N PHE A 312 -12.90 29.76 -32.06
CA PHE A 312 -12.84 29.05 -30.78
C PHE A 312 -12.71 27.53 -30.99
N PRO A 313 -11.48 26.98 -31.08
CA PRO A 313 -11.28 25.55 -31.13
C PRO A 313 -11.85 24.90 -29.86
N ARG A 314 -12.57 23.79 -30.00
CA ARG A 314 -13.20 23.03 -28.90
C ARG A 314 -14.33 23.75 -28.13
N CYS A 315 -14.94 24.83 -28.67
CA CYS A 315 -16.08 25.51 -28.01
C CYS A 315 -17.19 24.55 -27.49
N LYS A 316 -17.50 23.51 -28.27
CA LYS A 316 -18.52 22.52 -27.91
C LYS A 316 -18.08 21.65 -26.73
N GLU A 317 -16.83 21.21 -26.70
CA GLU A 317 -16.31 20.34 -25.64
C GLU A 317 -16.24 21.11 -24.32
N THR A 318 -15.66 22.31 -24.33
CA THR A 318 -15.58 23.19 -23.14
C THR A 318 -16.96 23.54 -22.60
N GLY A 319 -17.91 23.89 -23.46
CA GLY A 319 -19.27 24.22 -23.04
C GLY A 319 -20.04 23.03 -22.48
N LEU A 320 -19.86 21.82 -23.03
CA LEU A 320 -20.47 20.61 -22.50
C LEU A 320 -19.87 20.20 -21.14
N ASP A 321 -18.56 20.38 -20.97
CA ASP A 321 -17.88 20.14 -19.69
C ASP A 321 -18.43 21.09 -18.61
N LEU A 322 -18.42 22.41 -18.87
CA LEU A 322 -18.99 23.42 -17.98
C LEU A 322 -20.46 23.15 -17.66
N LEU A 323 -21.28 22.79 -18.64
CA LEU A 323 -22.70 22.50 -18.43
C LEU A 323 -22.93 21.35 -17.45
N ASN A 324 -22.00 20.40 -17.34
CA ASN A 324 -22.09 19.30 -16.39
C ASN A 324 -21.72 19.70 -14.95
N ARG A 325 -21.09 20.86 -14.76
CA ARG A 325 -20.68 21.35 -13.43
C ARG A 325 -21.82 22.05 -12.72
N PHE A 326 -22.66 22.80 -13.43
CA PHE A 326 -23.78 23.56 -12.85
C PHE A 326 -25.08 22.75 -12.73
N PRO A 327 -25.95 23.04 -11.74
CA PRO A 327 -27.30 22.48 -11.68
C PRO A 327 -28.12 22.80 -12.95
N LYS A 328 -28.86 21.83 -13.48
CA LYS A 328 -29.55 21.94 -14.79
C LYS A 328 -30.50 23.14 -14.92
N ALA A 329 -31.06 23.59 -13.80
CA ALA A 329 -32.02 24.69 -13.71
C ALA A 329 -31.38 26.05 -13.38
N SER A 330 -30.07 26.12 -13.15
CA SER A 330 -29.39 27.35 -12.74
C SER A 330 -29.33 28.39 -13.87
N LYS A 331 -29.11 29.66 -13.52
CA LYS A 331 -28.98 30.76 -14.51
C LYS A 331 -27.75 30.54 -15.40
N GLU A 332 -26.66 30.08 -14.81
CA GLU A 332 -25.38 29.76 -15.43
C GLU A 332 -25.54 28.63 -16.45
N ALA A 333 -26.28 27.56 -16.11
CA ALA A 333 -26.55 26.47 -17.05
C ALA A 333 -27.38 26.92 -18.27
N LYS A 334 -28.31 27.87 -18.10
CA LYS A 334 -29.05 28.50 -19.22
C LYS A 334 -28.12 29.36 -20.08
N GLN A 335 -27.22 30.10 -19.46
CA GLN A 335 -26.22 30.91 -20.17
C GLN A 335 -25.30 30.04 -21.02
N ILE A 336 -24.74 28.97 -20.46
CA ILE A 336 -23.87 28.02 -21.18
C ILE A 336 -24.60 27.39 -22.37
N LYS A 337 -25.86 26.97 -22.21
CA LYS A 337 -26.68 26.43 -23.32
C LYS A 337 -26.86 27.44 -24.45
N THR A 338 -27.05 28.71 -24.12
CA THR A 338 -27.21 29.78 -25.10
C THR A 338 -25.92 29.97 -25.90
N LEU A 339 -24.77 30.01 -25.23
CA LEU A 339 -23.45 30.10 -25.87
C LEU A 339 -23.15 28.89 -26.75
N LEU A 340 -23.51 27.68 -26.31
CA LEU A 340 -23.38 26.45 -27.10
C LEU A 340 -24.19 26.51 -28.41
N GLN A 341 -25.38 27.11 -28.40
CA GLN A 341 -26.20 27.28 -29.62
C GLN A 341 -25.55 28.27 -30.60
N VAL A 342 -24.95 29.35 -30.10
CA VAL A 342 -24.21 30.31 -30.93
C VAL A 342 -23.04 29.62 -31.63
N CYS A 343 -22.25 28.83 -30.90
CA CYS A 343 -21.15 28.05 -31.47
C CYS A 343 -21.60 27.04 -32.54
N GLN A 344 -22.80 26.47 -32.43
CA GLN A 344 -23.34 25.55 -33.43
C GLN A 344 -23.80 26.26 -34.72
N LYS A 345 -24.49 27.41 -34.59
CA LYS A 345 -24.98 28.20 -35.74
C LYS A 345 -23.84 28.78 -36.58
N ALA A 346 -22.75 29.22 -35.95
CA ALA A 346 -21.59 29.75 -36.66
C ALA A 346 -20.93 28.70 -37.58
N LYS A 347 -20.94 27.42 -37.17
CA LYS A 347 -20.38 26.32 -37.97
C LYS A 347 -21.25 25.98 -39.19
N THR A 348 -22.57 25.94 -39.03
CA THR A 348 -23.50 25.58 -40.13
C THR A 348 -23.58 26.66 -41.19
N SER A 349 -23.56 27.94 -40.82
CA SER A 349 -23.58 29.06 -41.77
C SER A 349 -22.35 29.10 -42.68
N ARG A 350 -21.15 28.79 -42.15
CA ARG A 350 -19.92 28.73 -42.96
C ARG A 350 -19.98 27.64 -44.01
N ILE A 351 -20.47 26.45 -43.65
CA ILE A 351 -20.61 25.33 -44.58
C ILE A 351 -21.54 25.73 -45.74
N LEU A 352 -22.67 26.38 -45.44
CA LEU A 352 -23.67 26.75 -46.44
C LEU A 352 -23.14 27.74 -47.50
N TYR A 353 -22.47 28.82 -47.10
CA TYR A 353 -21.92 29.81 -48.05
C TYR A 353 -20.79 29.26 -48.91
N THR A 354 -19.96 28.37 -48.35
CA THR A 354 -18.89 27.72 -49.10
C THR A 354 -19.45 26.80 -50.18
N VAL A 355 -20.51 26.05 -49.85
CA VAL A 355 -21.20 25.17 -50.80
C VAL A 355 -21.85 25.97 -51.94
N LEU A 356 -22.51 27.11 -51.62
CA LEU A 356 -23.17 27.93 -52.63
C LEU A 356 -22.17 28.54 -53.64
N GLY A 357 -21.03 29.05 -53.16
CA GLY A 357 -19.96 29.58 -54.02
C GLY A 357 -19.34 28.51 -54.93
N LEU A 358 -19.18 27.29 -54.42
CA LEU A 358 -18.68 26.16 -55.21
C LEU A 358 -19.65 25.77 -56.35
N ILE A 359 -20.97 25.82 -56.12
CA ILE A 359 -21.98 25.47 -57.14
C ILE A 359 -21.93 26.45 -58.32
N VAL A 360 -21.84 27.76 -58.06
CA VAL A 360 -21.78 28.79 -59.12
C VAL A 360 -20.50 28.67 -59.93
N PHE A 361 -19.36 28.48 -59.26
CA PHE A 361 -18.08 28.26 -59.93
C PHE A 361 -18.11 26.99 -60.79
N TRP A 362 -18.74 25.93 -60.29
CA TRP A 362 -18.86 24.65 -60.99
C TRP A 362 -19.64 24.76 -62.31
N LEU A 363 -20.77 25.49 -62.34
CA LEU A 363 -21.57 25.66 -63.57
C LEU A 363 -20.83 26.45 -64.67
N ILE A 364 -20.05 27.46 -64.31
CA ILE A 364 -19.25 28.25 -65.27
C ILE A 364 -18.09 27.40 -65.82
N ALA A 365 -17.42 26.65 -64.96
CA ALA A 365 -16.34 25.77 -65.36
C ALA A 365 -16.82 24.66 -66.31
N GLU A 366 -17.96 24.02 -66.00
CA GLU A 366 -18.56 22.97 -66.84
C GLU A 366 -18.92 23.50 -68.24
N THR A 367 -19.56 24.67 -68.32
CA THR A 367 -19.95 25.27 -69.62
C THR A 367 -18.71 25.58 -70.49
N THR A 368 -17.64 26.08 -69.86
CA THR A 368 -16.38 26.40 -70.55
C THR A 368 -15.67 25.13 -71.01
N PHE A 369 -15.73 24.06 -70.20
CA PHE A 369 -15.18 22.75 -70.54
C PHE A 369 -15.92 22.12 -71.73
N ASP A 370 -17.25 22.11 -71.71
CA ASP A 370 -18.07 21.54 -72.79
C ASP A 370 -17.79 22.19 -74.16
N LEU A 371 -17.65 23.51 -74.19
CA LEU A 371 -17.37 24.24 -75.44
C LEU A 371 -15.99 23.88 -76.02
N LYS A 372 -14.98 23.78 -75.15
CA LYS A 372 -13.62 23.40 -75.56
C LYS A 372 -13.58 21.94 -76.02
N SER A 373 -14.23 21.03 -75.30
CA SER A 373 -14.27 19.61 -75.63
C SER A 373 -15.03 19.34 -76.93
N TYR A 374 -16.13 20.05 -77.21
CA TYR A 374 -16.81 19.96 -78.50
C TYR A 374 -15.88 20.36 -79.66
N GLN A 375 -15.16 21.48 -79.55
CA GLN A 375 -14.23 21.92 -80.59
C GLN A 375 -13.05 20.95 -80.79
N GLN A 376 -12.55 20.34 -79.72
CA GLN A 376 -11.41 19.42 -79.78
C GLN A 376 -11.78 18.05 -80.35
N HIS A 377 -12.96 17.52 -80.02
CA HIS A 377 -13.30 16.14 -80.34
C HIS A 377 -14.12 15.98 -81.63
N VAL A 378 -14.73 17.06 -82.16
CA VAL A 378 -15.44 17.03 -83.45
C VAL A 378 -14.55 16.58 -84.63
N VAL A 379 -13.24 16.83 -84.54
CA VAL A 379 -12.25 16.40 -85.55
C VAL A 379 -11.97 14.89 -85.49
N ALA A 380 -12.09 14.27 -84.31
CA ALA A 380 -11.81 12.84 -84.11
C ALA A 380 -12.90 11.91 -84.68
N PHE A 381 -14.12 12.43 -84.88
CA PHE A 381 -15.25 11.62 -85.36
C PHE A 381 -15.19 11.27 -86.85
N ASN A 382 -14.41 12.01 -87.64
CA ASN A 382 -14.44 11.94 -89.11
C ASN A 382 -13.11 11.52 -89.74
N ASN A 383 -12.13 11.05 -88.94
CA ASN A 383 -10.80 10.71 -89.44
C ASN A 383 -10.45 9.24 -89.15
N GLU A 384 -9.96 8.51 -90.16
CA GLU A 384 -9.62 7.08 -90.06
C GLU A 384 -8.27 6.84 -89.35
N ASP A 385 -7.38 7.85 -89.28
CA ASP A 385 -6.06 7.77 -88.63
C ASP A 385 -6.08 8.16 -87.13
N THR A 386 -7.23 8.08 -86.49
CA THR A 386 -7.44 8.59 -85.13
C THR A 386 -6.87 7.64 -84.07
N THR A 387 -6.12 8.18 -83.11
CA THR A 387 -5.53 7.35 -82.03
C THR A 387 -6.59 6.85 -81.04
N HIS A 388 -6.36 5.68 -80.42
CA HIS A 388 -7.23 5.16 -79.36
C HIS A 388 -7.51 6.19 -78.24
N GLN A 389 -6.50 6.97 -77.86
CA GLN A 389 -6.65 7.99 -76.81
C GLN A 389 -7.61 9.11 -77.22
N GLN A 390 -7.62 9.50 -78.50
CA GLN A 390 -8.54 10.51 -79.01
C GLN A 390 -9.98 9.98 -79.08
N LEU A 391 -10.16 8.72 -79.50
CA LEU A 391 -11.46 8.05 -79.51
C LEU A 391 -12.03 7.85 -78.10
N GLU A 392 -11.20 7.41 -77.16
CA GLU A 392 -11.57 7.26 -75.74
C GLU A 392 -12.00 8.59 -75.13
N GLN A 393 -11.26 9.67 -75.38
CA GLN A 393 -11.59 11.00 -74.86
C GLN A 393 -12.91 11.51 -75.45
N ALA A 394 -13.13 11.29 -76.74
CA ALA A 394 -14.35 11.70 -77.42
C ALA A 394 -15.58 10.89 -76.93
N GLU A 395 -15.45 9.58 -76.77
CA GLU A 395 -16.50 8.70 -76.24
C GLU A 395 -16.86 9.07 -74.79
N LYS A 396 -15.85 9.24 -73.93
CA LYS A 396 -16.05 9.58 -72.52
C LYS A 396 -16.76 10.90 -72.36
N TRP A 397 -16.34 11.91 -73.12
CA TRP A 397 -16.96 13.22 -73.08
C TRP A 397 -18.41 13.15 -73.56
N LEU A 398 -18.70 12.55 -74.72
CA LEU A 398 -20.07 12.41 -75.24
C LEU A 398 -20.97 11.59 -74.31
N THR A 399 -20.48 10.49 -73.75
CA THR A 399 -21.22 9.70 -72.75
C THR A 399 -21.53 10.53 -71.51
N SER A 400 -20.55 11.30 -71.02
CA SER A 400 -20.73 12.15 -69.84
C SER A 400 -21.72 13.29 -70.10
N TYR A 401 -21.72 13.85 -71.31
CA TYR A 401 -22.63 14.91 -71.74
C TYR A 401 -24.08 14.42 -71.84
N ILE A 402 -24.28 13.20 -72.35
CA ILE A 402 -25.62 12.58 -72.51
C ILE A 402 -26.15 12.07 -71.17
N ALA A 403 -25.33 11.40 -70.36
CA ALA A 403 -25.79 10.81 -69.10
C ALA A 403 -26.04 11.85 -68.00
N ALA A 404 -25.54 13.06 -68.18
CA ALA A 404 -25.70 14.12 -67.20
C ALA A 404 -27.15 14.61 -67.08
N PRO A 405 -27.62 14.91 -65.85
CA PRO A 405 -28.92 15.53 -65.65
C PRO A 405 -29.03 16.85 -66.42
N TYR A 406 -30.22 17.12 -66.96
CA TYR A 406 -30.49 18.31 -67.79
C TYR A 406 -29.94 19.63 -67.22
N TYR A 407 -30.01 19.83 -65.90
CA TYR A 407 -29.55 21.05 -65.25
C TYR A 407 -28.03 21.29 -65.33
N ARG A 408 -27.21 20.26 -65.57
CA ARG A 408 -25.73 20.36 -65.62
C ARG A 408 -25.26 21.06 -66.90
N HIS A 409 -25.94 20.83 -68.01
CA HIS A 409 -25.59 21.34 -69.33
C HIS A 409 -26.62 22.37 -69.83
N MET A 410 -27.35 23.00 -68.90
CA MET A 410 -28.43 23.95 -69.19
C MET A 410 -28.00 25.05 -70.17
N ILE A 411 -26.74 25.48 -70.09
CA ILE A 411 -26.16 26.51 -70.98
C ILE A 411 -25.55 25.86 -72.23
N SER A 412 -24.92 24.68 -72.10
CA SER A 412 -24.26 23.96 -73.19
C SER A 412 -25.21 23.44 -74.27
N HIS A 413 -26.52 23.32 -73.99
CA HIS A 413 -27.54 22.94 -74.97
C HIS A 413 -27.73 23.92 -76.13
N ALA A 414 -27.20 25.14 -76.03
CA ALA A 414 -27.26 26.11 -77.14
C ALA A 414 -26.41 25.71 -78.35
N PHE A 415 -25.43 24.81 -78.21
CA PHE A 415 -24.48 24.44 -79.28
C PHE A 415 -24.30 22.94 -79.54
N LEU A 416 -24.76 22.05 -78.65
CA LEU A 416 -24.75 20.61 -78.88
C LEU A 416 -26.09 20.03 -78.37
N SER A 417 -26.91 19.48 -79.27
CA SER A 417 -28.15 18.84 -78.83
C SER A 417 -27.89 17.42 -78.31
N TYR A 418 -28.74 16.95 -77.40
CA TYR A 418 -28.69 15.57 -76.89
C TYR A 418 -28.78 14.52 -78.02
N SER A 419 -29.61 14.79 -79.04
CA SER A 419 -29.77 13.91 -80.21
C SER A 419 -28.51 13.80 -81.06
N GLU A 420 -27.79 14.91 -81.27
CA GLU A 420 -26.54 14.93 -82.04
C GLU A 420 -25.41 14.26 -81.27
N ALA A 421 -25.28 14.53 -79.97
CA ALA A 421 -24.29 13.88 -79.12
C ALA A 421 -24.44 12.34 -79.12
N LYS A 422 -25.70 11.84 -79.08
CA LYS A 422 -25.98 10.40 -79.09
C LYS A 422 -25.56 9.71 -80.39
N LYS A 423 -25.73 10.39 -81.52
CA LYS A 423 -25.29 9.88 -82.82
C LYS A 423 -23.77 9.75 -82.87
N PHE A 424 -23.04 10.80 -82.48
CA PHE A 424 -21.57 10.76 -82.44
C PHE A 424 -21.02 9.73 -81.46
N LEU A 425 -21.71 9.48 -80.35
CA LEU A 425 -21.28 8.47 -79.38
C LEU A 425 -21.29 7.06 -80.00
N THR A 426 -22.34 6.72 -80.72
CA THR A 426 -22.47 5.40 -81.36
C THR A 426 -21.37 5.16 -82.41
N ASP A 427 -21.03 6.18 -83.19
CA ASP A 427 -20.00 6.07 -84.23
C ASP A 427 -18.60 5.83 -83.63
N VAL A 428 -18.26 6.51 -82.53
CA VAL A 428 -16.98 6.31 -81.82
C VAL A 428 -16.89 4.94 -81.15
N GLN A 429 -17.98 4.48 -80.53
CA GLN A 429 -18.03 3.21 -79.82
C GLN A 429 -17.72 2.03 -80.74
N ASN A 430 -18.27 2.05 -81.95
CA ASN A 430 -18.02 1.00 -82.94
C ASN A 430 -16.56 0.99 -83.42
N HIS A 431 -15.99 2.17 -83.70
CA HIS A 431 -14.60 2.27 -84.15
C HIS A 431 -13.61 1.79 -83.08
N ARG A 432 -13.88 2.10 -81.81
CA ARG A 432 -13.02 1.76 -80.68
C ARG A 432 -13.04 0.27 -80.33
N GLU A 433 -14.21 -0.39 -80.45
CA GLU A 433 -14.36 -1.83 -80.21
C GLU A 433 -13.45 -2.64 -81.15
N THR A 434 -13.46 -2.33 -82.45
CA THR A 434 -12.66 -3.04 -83.46
C THR A 434 -11.16 -2.87 -83.24
N PHE A 435 -10.70 -1.67 -82.88
CA PHE A 435 -9.28 -1.39 -82.66
C PHE A 435 -8.69 -2.16 -81.47
N LEU A 436 -9.43 -2.29 -80.37
CA LEU A 436 -8.90 -2.86 -79.13
C LEU A 436 -9.01 -4.39 -79.05
N TRP A 437 -10.03 -4.99 -79.67
CA TRP A 437 -10.25 -6.44 -79.54
C TRP A 437 -9.34 -7.27 -80.44
N GLY A 438 -9.00 -6.79 -81.64
CA GLY A 438 -8.16 -7.51 -82.61
C GLY A 438 -6.88 -8.14 -82.02
N PRO A 439 -6.06 -7.41 -81.23
CA PRO A 439 -4.86 -7.96 -80.60
C PRO A 439 -5.12 -9.06 -79.54
N VAL A 440 -6.29 -9.07 -78.90
CA VAL A 440 -6.67 -10.10 -77.92
C VAL A 440 -6.93 -11.43 -78.60
N GLU A 441 -7.63 -11.37 -79.73
CA GLU A 441 -7.99 -12.55 -80.53
C GLU A 441 -6.75 -13.24 -81.11
N GLU A 442 -5.79 -12.45 -81.61
CA GLU A 442 -4.49 -12.95 -82.08
C GLU A 442 -3.65 -13.62 -80.97
N ALA A 443 -3.59 -13.02 -79.78
CA ALA A 443 -2.80 -13.55 -78.66
C ALA A 443 -3.42 -14.79 -78.00
N LEU A 444 -4.76 -14.89 -77.98
CA LEU A 444 -5.49 -16.04 -77.46
C LEU A 444 -5.24 -17.32 -78.27
N ALA A 445 -4.93 -17.17 -79.56
CA ALA A 445 -4.54 -18.30 -80.42
C ALA A 445 -3.21 -18.95 -80.00
N VAL A 446 -2.35 -18.26 -79.23
CA VAL A 446 -1.04 -18.79 -78.77
C VAL A 446 -1.17 -19.59 -77.48
N ASN A 447 -1.61 -18.95 -76.38
CA ASN A 447 -2.01 -19.60 -75.12
C ASN A 447 -2.64 -18.56 -74.17
N LEU A 448 -3.26 -19.06 -73.10
CA LEU A 448 -3.98 -18.24 -72.11
C LEU A 448 -3.09 -17.17 -71.43
N SER A 449 -1.79 -17.47 -71.21
CA SER A 449 -0.86 -16.51 -70.60
C SER A 449 -0.45 -15.38 -71.55
N ALA A 450 -0.32 -15.66 -72.86
CA ALA A 450 0.01 -14.67 -73.88
C ALA A 450 -1.16 -13.68 -74.10
N ALA A 451 -2.39 -14.19 -73.98
CA ALA A 451 -3.62 -13.40 -74.09
C ALA A 451 -3.87 -12.47 -72.89
N LEU A 452 -3.21 -12.69 -71.74
CA LEU A 452 -3.47 -11.93 -70.52
C LEU A 452 -3.19 -10.43 -70.67
N SER A 453 -2.03 -10.07 -71.23
CA SER A 453 -1.63 -8.67 -71.37
C SER A 453 -2.53 -7.91 -72.37
N PRO A 454 -2.82 -8.44 -73.57
CA PRO A 454 -3.81 -7.86 -74.48
C PRO A 454 -5.22 -7.80 -73.88
N ALA A 455 -5.71 -8.85 -73.21
CA ALA A 455 -7.03 -8.85 -72.58
C ALA A 455 -7.12 -7.83 -71.43
N GLN A 456 -6.05 -7.65 -70.66
CA GLN A 456 -5.95 -6.59 -69.66
C GLN A 456 -5.91 -5.20 -70.29
N ALA A 457 -5.20 -5.03 -71.41
CA ALA A 457 -5.21 -3.78 -72.16
C ALA A 457 -6.62 -3.47 -72.68
N TYR A 458 -7.31 -4.46 -73.25
CA TYR A 458 -8.70 -4.35 -73.66
C TYR A 458 -9.61 -3.97 -72.48
N LEU A 459 -9.52 -4.63 -71.32
CA LEU A 459 -10.35 -4.26 -70.16
C LEU A 459 -9.97 -2.92 -69.55
N LYS A 460 -8.70 -2.52 -69.63
CA LYS A 460 -8.22 -1.23 -69.13
C LYS A 460 -8.79 -0.10 -69.97
N TYR A 461 -8.78 -0.28 -71.28
CA TYR A 461 -9.24 0.74 -72.20
C TYR A 461 -10.75 0.68 -72.40
N TYR A 462 -11.34 -0.51 -72.58
CA TYR A 462 -12.77 -0.70 -72.86
C TYR A 462 -13.46 -1.77 -71.97
N PRO A 463 -13.61 -1.48 -70.67
CA PRO A 463 -14.08 -2.43 -69.66
C PRO A 463 -15.54 -2.89 -69.81
N TYR A 464 -16.34 -2.17 -70.59
CA TYR A 464 -17.76 -2.45 -70.82
C TYR A 464 -18.08 -2.69 -72.30
N GLY A 465 -17.05 -2.79 -73.15
CA GLY A 465 -17.22 -3.12 -74.57
C GLY A 465 -17.83 -4.50 -74.76
N GLN A 466 -18.26 -4.78 -75.98
CA GLN A 466 -18.93 -6.03 -76.35
C GLN A 466 -18.13 -7.28 -75.94
N HIS A 467 -16.80 -7.22 -76.04
CA HIS A 467 -15.92 -8.34 -75.67
C HIS A 467 -15.41 -8.34 -74.21
N ALA A 468 -15.92 -7.45 -73.34
CA ALA A 468 -15.46 -7.33 -71.95
C ALA A 468 -15.62 -8.62 -71.14
N LYS A 469 -16.73 -9.34 -71.31
CA LYS A 469 -16.95 -10.61 -70.60
C LYS A 469 -15.92 -11.67 -70.97
N ALA A 470 -15.55 -11.75 -72.25
CA ALA A 470 -14.53 -12.68 -72.74
C ALA A 470 -13.14 -12.30 -72.21
N ALA A 471 -12.79 -11.01 -72.23
CA ALA A 471 -11.54 -10.53 -71.65
C ALA A 471 -11.44 -10.75 -70.13
N GLN A 472 -12.56 -10.61 -69.41
CA GLN A 472 -12.64 -10.90 -67.96
C GLN A 472 -12.41 -12.37 -67.67
N ASP A 473 -12.99 -13.28 -68.46
CA ASP A 473 -12.79 -14.72 -68.29
C ASP A 473 -11.32 -15.12 -68.55
N ILE A 474 -10.68 -14.56 -69.57
CA ILE A 474 -9.24 -14.74 -69.84
C ILE A 474 -8.39 -14.25 -68.67
N LYS A 475 -8.69 -13.04 -68.16
CA LYS A 475 -7.98 -12.46 -67.01
C LYS A 475 -8.12 -13.33 -65.77
N LEU A 476 -9.35 -13.76 -65.45
CA LEU A 476 -9.67 -14.54 -64.25
C LEU A 476 -8.95 -15.90 -64.27
N ARG A 477 -9.04 -16.64 -65.38
CA ARG A 477 -8.40 -17.95 -65.49
C ARG A 477 -6.87 -17.87 -65.41
N SER A 478 -6.26 -16.85 -66.02
CA SER A 478 -4.82 -16.62 -65.91
C SER A 478 -4.37 -16.20 -64.51
N GLN A 479 -5.18 -15.41 -63.80
CA GLN A 479 -4.89 -15.00 -62.41
C GLN A 479 -4.93 -16.19 -61.46
N ILE A 480 -5.96 -17.04 -61.56
CA ILE A 480 -6.07 -18.27 -60.76
C ILE A 480 -4.84 -19.17 -60.98
N GLN A 481 -4.40 -19.34 -62.23
CA GLN A 481 -3.23 -20.17 -62.53
C GLN A 481 -1.91 -19.59 -61.97
N LEU A 482 -1.76 -18.26 -61.94
CA LEU A 482 -0.60 -17.60 -61.34
C LEU A 482 -0.63 -17.67 -59.81
N ALA A 483 -1.80 -17.46 -59.20
CA ALA A 483 -2.00 -17.53 -57.76
C ALA A 483 -1.73 -18.93 -57.20
N GLN A 484 -2.12 -19.99 -57.94
CA GLN A 484 -1.79 -21.38 -57.61
C GLN A 484 -0.28 -21.60 -57.50
N ARG A 485 0.50 -21.15 -58.48
CA ARG A 485 1.97 -21.29 -58.47
C ARG A 485 2.63 -20.51 -57.33
N GLN A 486 2.15 -19.28 -57.06
CA GLN A 486 2.66 -18.47 -55.98
C GLN A 486 2.34 -19.08 -54.61
N TYR A 487 1.16 -19.68 -54.46
CA TYR A 487 0.77 -20.38 -53.24
C TYR A 487 1.66 -21.59 -52.98
N GLU A 488 1.90 -22.43 -54.00
CA GLU A 488 2.84 -23.56 -53.93
C GLU A 488 4.27 -23.13 -53.52
N ASP A 489 4.81 -22.09 -54.14
CA ASP A 489 6.14 -21.57 -53.82
C ASP A 489 6.22 -21.00 -52.40
N THR A 490 5.15 -20.37 -51.93
CA THR A 490 5.07 -19.81 -50.57
C THR A 490 5.01 -20.93 -49.54
N MET A 491 4.18 -21.95 -49.76
CA MET A 491 4.11 -23.15 -48.92
C MET A 491 5.48 -23.85 -48.79
N ARG A 492 6.22 -24.00 -49.89
CA ARG A 492 7.59 -24.56 -49.87
C ARG A 492 8.57 -23.73 -49.05
N LYS A 493 8.52 -22.40 -49.18
CA LYS A 493 9.39 -21.50 -48.39
C LYS A 493 9.06 -21.58 -46.90
N ILE A 494 7.79 -21.60 -46.54
CA ILE A 494 7.36 -21.72 -45.14
C ILE A 494 7.84 -23.06 -44.57
N ALA A 495 7.59 -24.18 -45.26
CA ALA A 495 8.03 -25.51 -44.83
C ALA A 495 9.56 -25.56 -44.58
N PHE A 496 10.35 -24.92 -45.44
CA PHE A 496 11.81 -24.84 -45.26
C PHE A 496 12.22 -24.04 -44.02
N VAL A 497 11.60 -22.88 -43.78
CA VAL A 497 11.92 -22.03 -42.62
C VAL A 497 11.48 -22.71 -41.32
N VAL A 498 10.33 -23.39 -41.30
CA VAL A 498 9.84 -24.15 -40.14
C VAL A 498 10.87 -25.18 -39.69
N GLN A 499 11.50 -25.92 -40.62
CA GLN A 499 12.53 -26.90 -40.29
C GLN A 499 13.80 -26.26 -39.71
N LYS A 500 14.16 -25.05 -40.16
CA LYS A 500 15.36 -24.34 -39.69
C LYS A 500 15.17 -23.73 -38.30
N ASP A 501 13.96 -23.24 -38.00
CA ASP A 501 13.67 -22.44 -36.82
C ASP A 501 12.85 -23.19 -35.76
N LEU A 502 12.96 -24.54 -35.70
CA LEU A 502 12.22 -25.41 -34.77
C LEU A 502 12.34 -25.06 -33.28
N GLN A 503 13.36 -24.28 -32.90
CA GLN A 503 13.64 -23.86 -31.53
C GLN A 503 13.28 -22.38 -31.25
N ASN A 504 12.77 -21.65 -32.26
CA ASN A 504 12.43 -20.23 -32.12
C ASN A 504 10.90 -20.05 -32.04
N PRO A 505 10.32 -19.96 -30.83
CA PRO A 505 8.87 -19.93 -30.66
C PRO A 505 8.22 -18.68 -31.27
N LYS A 506 8.90 -17.54 -31.26
CA LYS A 506 8.40 -16.31 -31.88
C LYS A 506 8.29 -16.48 -33.39
N ARG A 507 9.33 -17.03 -34.00
CA ARG A 507 9.37 -17.25 -35.45
C ARG A 507 8.35 -18.30 -35.90
N LEU A 508 8.20 -19.38 -35.15
CA LEU A 508 7.17 -20.40 -35.40
C LEU A 508 5.75 -19.84 -35.26
N SER A 509 5.48 -18.97 -34.28
CA SER A 509 4.17 -18.30 -34.14
C SER A 509 3.88 -17.38 -35.32
N GLU A 510 4.85 -16.56 -35.74
CA GLU A 510 4.71 -15.69 -36.93
C GLU A 510 4.38 -16.53 -38.18
N LEU A 511 5.04 -17.67 -38.36
CA LEU A 511 4.79 -18.56 -39.50
C LEU A 511 3.43 -19.27 -39.43
N LEU A 512 2.96 -19.60 -38.23
CA LEU A 512 1.62 -20.19 -38.03
C LEU A 512 0.52 -19.19 -38.39
N ASP A 513 0.69 -17.91 -38.04
CA ASP A 513 -0.26 -16.86 -38.42
C ASP A 513 -0.27 -16.66 -39.95
N VAL A 514 0.90 -16.63 -40.58
CA VAL A 514 1.01 -16.56 -42.04
C VAL A 514 0.34 -17.77 -42.72
N LEU A 515 0.49 -18.98 -42.18
CA LEU A 515 -0.16 -20.18 -42.73
C LEU A 515 -1.68 -20.12 -42.63
N ARG A 516 -2.23 -19.62 -41.51
CA ARG A 516 -3.68 -19.47 -41.32
C ARG A 516 -4.32 -18.45 -42.25
N GLU A 517 -3.55 -17.48 -42.72
CA GLU A 517 -3.99 -16.48 -43.69
C GLU A 517 -3.93 -16.99 -45.15
N LEU A 518 -3.34 -18.16 -45.38
CA LEU A 518 -3.26 -18.77 -46.70
C LEU A 518 -4.43 -19.74 -46.99
N PRO A 519 -4.89 -19.80 -48.25
CA PRO A 519 -4.43 -19.01 -49.41
C PRO A 519 -5.13 -17.64 -49.52
N TYR A 520 -4.40 -16.66 -50.07
CA TYR A 520 -4.94 -15.31 -50.33
C TYR A 520 -6.07 -15.28 -51.38
N GLU A 521 -6.06 -16.23 -52.30
CA GLU A 521 -7.12 -16.46 -53.30
C GLU A 521 -7.69 -17.88 -53.10
N PRO A 522 -8.92 -18.04 -52.60
CA PRO A 522 -9.51 -19.36 -52.31
C PRO A 522 -9.55 -20.30 -53.51
N GLU A 523 -9.73 -19.75 -54.72
CA GLU A 523 -9.78 -20.49 -55.99
C GLU A 523 -8.42 -21.10 -56.38
N ALA A 524 -7.34 -20.67 -55.73
CA ALA A 524 -6.00 -21.21 -55.91
C ALA A 524 -5.71 -22.42 -55.00
N GLU A 525 -6.58 -22.75 -54.05
CA GLU A 525 -6.39 -23.93 -53.19
C GLU A 525 -6.85 -25.20 -53.91
N THR A 526 -5.91 -26.10 -54.21
CA THR A 526 -6.26 -27.49 -54.51
C THR A 526 -6.39 -28.29 -53.23
N GLU A 527 -7.14 -29.38 -53.25
CA GLU A 527 -7.31 -30.25 -52.06
C GLU A 527 -5.96 -30.78 -51.54
N SER A 528 -4.98 -31.03 -52.42
CA SER A 528 -3.63 -31.43 -52.02
C SER A 528 -2.93 -30.35 -51.18
N LEU A 529 -2.98 -29.08 -51.63
CA LEU A 529 -2.33 -27.97 -50.93
C LEU A 529 -2.99 -27.66 -49.60
N ARG A 530 -4.31 -27.87 -49.51
CA ARG A 530 -5.05 -27.77 -48.24
C ARG A 530 -4.54 -28.76 -47.21
N GLN A 531 -4.39 -30.03 -47.61
CA GLN A 531 -3.89 -31.08 -46.70
C GLN A 531 -2.44 -30.80 -46.25
N GLU A 532 -1.58 -30.34 -47.17
CA GLU A 532 -0.21 -29.94 -46.84
C GLU A 532 -0.16 -28.77 -45.83
N ARG A 533 -1.03 -27.76 -46.00
CA ARG A 533 -1.14 -26.63 -45.06
C ARG A 533 -1.57 -27.11 -43.67
N MET A 534 -2.64 -27.90 -43.59
CA MET A 534 -3.13 -28.42 -42.31
C MET A 534 -2.08 -29.26 -41.56
N ALA A 535 -1.33 -30.10 -42.29
CA ALA A 535 -0.24 -30.89 -41.70
C ALA A 535 0.87 -30.00 -41.14
N LEU A 536 1.26 -28.95 -41.86
CA LEU A 536 2.30 -28.02 -41.43
C LEU A 536 1.85 -27.16 -40.25
N GLU A 537 0.59 -26.71 -40.23
CA GLU A 537 -0.02 -26.00 -39.08
C GLU A 537 0.01 -26.86 -37.82
N GLN A 538 -0.38 -28.14 -37.94
CA GLN A 538 -0.38 -29.08 -36.82
C GLN A 538 1.05 -29.28 -36.29
N GLN A 539 2.03 -29.49 -37.18
CA GLN A 539 3.43 -29.65 -36.80
C GLN A 539 3.97 -28.43 -36.02
N ILE A 540 3.67 -27.21 -36.49
CA ILE A 540 4.12 -25.98 -35.80
C ILE A 540 3.42 -25.83 -34.46
N SER A 541 2.11 -26.10 -34.40
CA SER A 541 1.33 -26.01 -33.16
C SER A 541 1.86 -26.96 -32.08
N ASP A 542 2.15 -28.21 -32.45
CA ASP A 542 2.69 -29.22 -31.53
C ASP A 542 4.09 -28.83 -31.04
N GLN A 543 4.93 -28.28 -31.93
CA GLN A 543 6.26 -27.80 -31.55
C GLN A 543 6.19 -26.58 -30.61
N LEU A 544 5.28 -25.64 -30.85
CA LEU A 544 5.05 -24.50 -29.95
C LEU A 544 4.56 -24.94 -28.58
N ALA A 545 3.66 -25.93 -28.52
CA ALA A 545 3.20 -26.51 -27.28
C ALA A 545 4.35 -27.17 -26.49
N TYR A 546 5.22 -27.91 -27.18
CA TYR A 546 6.42 -28.52 -26.59
C TYR A 546 7.38 -27.47 -26.00
N LEU A 547 7.72 -26.42 -26.77
CA LEU A 547 8.64 -25.37 -26.30
C LEU A 547 8.07 -24.62 -25.09
N LYS A 548 6.75 -24.38 -25.07
CA LYS A 548 6.07 -23.75 -23.94
C LYS A 548 6.10 -24.62 -22.69
N ASP A 549 5.90 -25.94 -22.83
CA ASP A 549 6.06 -26.88 -21.71
C ASP A 549 7.48 -26.86 -21.15
N GLN A 550 8.51 -26.85 -22.01
CA GLN A 550 9.90 -26.75 -21.57
C GLN A 550 10.19 -25.44 -20.83
N GLN A 551 9.74 -24.30 -21.36
CA GLN A 551 9.94 -23.01 -20.70
C GLN A 551 9.24 -22.94 -19.34
N ASN A 552 8.01 -23.44 -19.24
CA ASN A 552 7.29 -23.51 -17.96
C ASN A 552 8.03 -24.39 -16.96
N TRP A 553 8.59 -25.52 -17.42
CA TRP A 553 9.39 -26.42 -16.58
C TRP A 553 10.68 -25.75 -16.08
N GLU A 554 11.40 -25.03 -16.94
CA GLU A 554 12.59 -24.28 -16.53
C GLU A 554 12.28 -23.16 -15.52
N GLN A 555 11.20 -22.41 -15.74
CA GLN A 555 10.74 -21.40 -14.79
C GLN A 555 10.38 -22.02 -13.44
N PHE A 556 9.71 -23.17 -13.45
CA PHE A 556 9.42 -23.94 -12.24
C PHE A 556 10.72 -24.37 -11.53
N LEU A 557 11.74 -24.84 -12.27
CA LEU A 557 13.05 -25.20 -11.71
C LEU A 557 13.76 -24.01 -11.06
N VAL A 558 13.73 -22.83 -11.69
CA VAL A 558 14.32 -21.62 -11.09
C VAL A 558 13.59 -21.24 -9.79
N GLN A 559 12.26 -21.28 -9.80
CA GLN A 559 11.45 -20.94 -8.63
C GLN A 559 11.69 -21.91 -7.47
N ILE A 560 11.69 -23.21 -7.73
CA ILE A 560 11.90 -24.22 -6.68
C ILE A 560 13.34 -24.19 -6.16
N ASP A 561 14.34 -23.94 -7.01
CA ASP A 561 15.75 -23.84 -6.59
C ASP A 561 15.96 -22.65 -5.63
N GLN A 562 15.39 -21.48 -5.94
CA GLN A 562 15.42 -20.31 -5.05
C GLN A 562 14.81 -20.61 -3.67
N ILE A 563 13.69 -21.34 -3.62
CA ILE A 563 13.06 -21.71 -2.35
C ILE A 563 13.90 -22.77 -1.62
N MET A 564 14.50 -23.72 -2.33
CA MET A 564 15.37 -24.75 -1.76
C MET A 564 16.66 -24.18 -1.17
N GLN A 565 17.13 -23.03 -1.64
CA GLN A 565 18.28 -22.33 -1.05
C GLN A 565 17.95 -21.65 0.30
N SER A 566 16.68 -21.35 0.56
CA SER A 566 16.24 -20.73 1.82
C SER A 566 16.42 -21.66 3.03
N GLU A 567 16.38 -21.09 4.25
CA GLU A 567 16.52 -21.87 5.49
C GLU A 567 15.29 -22.74 5.79
N ASN A 568 14.09 -22.29 5.42
CA ASN A 568 12.86 -23.05 5.58
C ASN A 568 12.48 -23.77 4.26
N LEU A 569 12.54 -25.09 4.28
CA LEU A 569 12.25 -25.95 3.12
C LEU A 569 10.77 -26.37 3.00
N PHE A 570 9.92 -26.02 3.97
CA PHE A 570 8.50 -26.34 3.94
C PHE A 570 7.76 -25.77 2.71
N PRO A 571 7.97 -24.50 2.30
CA PRO A 571 7.36 -23.95 1.10
C PRO A 571 7.76 -24.70 -0.18
N ALA A 572 9.01 -25.20 -0.26
CA ALA A 572 9.45 -26.02 -1.40
C ALA A 572 8.68 -27.34 -1.46
N GLY A 573 8.46 -27.99 -0.31
CA GLY A 573 7.66 -29.20 -0.24
C GLY A 573 6.20 -29.01 -0.67
N LEU A 574 5.57 -27.91 -0.26
CA LEU A 574 4.22 -27.56 -0.72
C LEU A 574 4.17 -27.30 -2.24
N LEU A 575 5.16 -26.60 -2.78
CA LEU A 575 5.22 -26.29 -4.20
C LEU A 575 5.41 -27.55 -5.05
N LEU A 576 6.27 -28.48 -4.62
CA LEU A 576 6.48 -29.78 -5.27
C LEU A 576 5.23 -30.66 -5.27
N SER A 577 4.43 -30.62 -4.21
CA SER A 577 3.22 -31.45 -4.10
C SER A 577 2.07 -30.94 -4.98
N ARG A 578 1.98 -29.63 -5.19
CA ARG A 578 0.94 -29.00 -6.02
C ARG A 578 1.20 -29.10 -7.53
N HIS A 579 2.45 -29.34 -7.94
CA HIS A 579 2.77 -29.44 -9.36
C HIS A 579 2.15 -30.71 -9.98
N PRO A 580 1.55 -30.64 -11.19
CA PRO A 580 1.01 -31.81 -11.88
C PRO A 580 2.04 -32.95 -12.03
N PRO A 581 1.60 -34.21 -11.95
CA PRO A 581 2.50 -35.36 -11.98
C PRO A 581 3.24 -35.47 -13.32
N ASP A 582 4.56 -35.52 -13.24
CA ASP A 582 5.48 -35.69 -14.37
C ASP A 582 6.65 -36.59 -13.92
N LYS A 583 7.21 -37.38 -14.84
CA LYS A 583 8.46 -38.14 -14.63
C LYS A 583 9.60 -37.22 -14.16
N ARG A 584 9.68 -35.98 -14.67
CA ARG A 584 10.68 -34.98 -14.26
C ARG A 584 10.48 -34.55 -12.80
N LEU A 585 9.22 -34.31 -12.39
CA LEU A 585 8.86 -33.94 -11.02
C LEU A 585 9.23 -35.04 -10.02
N ASN A 586 9.00 -36.31 -10.36
CA ASN A 586 9.32 -37.42 -9.47
C ASN A 586 10.83 -37.47 -9.13
N ARG A 587 11.71 -37.22 -10.11
CA ARG A 587 13.16 -37.14 -9.85
C ARG A 587 13.50 -35.99 -8.90
N LEU A 588 12.89 -34.82 -9.10
CA LEU A 588 13.12 -33.65 -8.25
C LEU A 588 12.62 -33.88 -6.80
N LYS A 589 11.48 -34.56 -6.62
CA LYS A 589 10.97 -34.94 -5.30
C LYS A 589 11.95 -35.85 -4.55
N GLU A 590 12.59 -36.80 -5.23
CA GLU A 590 13.61 -37.64 -4.61
C GLU A 590 14.86 -36.84 -4.19
N THR A 591 15.35 -35.94 -5.04
CA THR A 591 16.47 -35.04 -4.68
C THR A 591 16.12 -34.17 -3.47
N PHE A 592 14.91 -33.62 -3.44
CA PHE A 592 14.42 -32.81 -2.31
C PHE A 592 14.39 -33.61 -0.99
N LYS A 593 13.89 -34.84 -1.01
CA LYS A 593 13.84 -35.72 0.18
C LYS A 593 15.24 -35.91 0.78
N THR A 594 16.23 -36.21 -0.05
CA THR A 594 17.62 -36.42 0.41
C THR A 594 18.22 -35.14 1.00
N MET A 595 18.09 -34.02 0.30
CA MET A 595 18.61 -32.72 0.75
C MET A 595 17.98 -32.27 2.08
N LEU A 596 16.65 -32.39 2.20
CA LEU A 596 15.90 -32.05 3.40
C LEU A 596 16.43 -32.80 4.62
N MET A 597 16.64 -34.11 4.49
CA MET A 597 17.12 -34.93 5.61
C MET A 597 18.55 -34.58 6.03
N GLN A 598 19.44 -34.31 5.08
CA GLN A 598 20.80 -33.86 5.38
C GLN A 598 20.82 -32.52 6.13
N ARG A 599 19.95 -31.59 5.75
CA ARG A 599 19.85 -30.27 6.38
C ARG A 599 19.27 -30.35 7.79
N LEU A 600 18.21 -31.13 7.98
CA LEU A 600 17.63 -31.38 9.30
C LEU A 600 18.65 -32.04 10.24
N GLU A 601 19.41 -33.04 9.76
CA GLU A 601 20.46 -33.71 10.54
C GLU A 601 21.53 -32.72 11.03
N LYS A 602 21.97 -31.81 10.15
CA LYS A 602 22.93 -30.76 10.49
C LYS A 602 22.36 -29.77 11.51
N GLN A 603 21.10 -29.36 11.36
CA GLN A 603 20.45 -28.43 12.30
C GLN A 603 20.24 -29.05 13.67
N VAL A 604 19.75 -30.29 13.74
CA VAL A 604 19.53 -31.01 14.99
C VAL A 604 20.85 -31.25 15.73
N SER A 605 21.89 -31.73 15.03
CA SER A 605 23.21 -31.96 15.64
C SER A 605 23.82 -30.68 16.20
N LEU A 606 23.72 -29.56 15.46
CA LEU A 606 24.17 -28.25 15.95
C LEU A 606 23.38 -27.80 17.18
N ALA A 607 22.04 -27.86 17.13
CA ALA A 607 21.15 -27.43 18.20
C ALA A 607 21.40 -28.21 19.52
N LEU A 608 21.61 -29.52 19.44
CA LEU A 608 21.96 -30.36 20.59
C LEU A 608 23.31 -29.97 21.21
N THR A 609 24.26 -29.51 20.39
CA THR A 609 25.60 -29.10 20.83
C THR A 609 25.60 -27.72 21.52
N ILE A 610 24.97 -26.71 20.90
CA ILE A 610 24.98 -25.32 21.38
C ILE A 610 23.82 -25.00 22.35
N LYS A 611 22.97 -25.98 22.67
CA LYS A 611 21.79 -25.85 23.54
C LYS A 611 20.73 -24.85 23.05
N GLN A 612 20.66 -24.58 21.74
CA GLN A 612 19.62 -23.74 21.11
C GLN A 612 18.60 -24.64 20.39
N LEU A 613 17.62 -25.14 21.14
CA LEU A 613 16.74 -26.24 20.71
C LEU A 613 15.49 -25.80 19.94
N GLU A 614 15.09 -24.53 20.04
CA GLU A 614 13.81 -24.03 19.52
C GLU A 614 13.71 -24.13 17.99
N GLN A 615 14.73 -23.64 17.27
CA GLN A 615 14.76 -23.66 15.80
C GLN A 615 14.76 -25.08 15.22
N ALA A 616 15.51 -26.00 15.84
CA ALA A 616 15.52 -27.40 15.42
C ALA A 616 14.16 -28.07 15.66
N SER A 617 13.51 -27.81 16.80
CA SER A 617 12.17 -28.35 17.06
C SER A 617 11.12 -27.81 16.09
N GLU A 618 11.19 -26.53 15.71
CA GLU A 618 10.29 -25.95 14.70
C GLU A 618 10.50 -26.59 13.32
N SER A 619 11.75 -26.78 12.91
CA SER A 619 12.10 -27.43 11.65
C SER A 619 11.59 -28.89 11.57
N LEU A 620 11.60 -29.64 12.68
CA LEU A 620 11.02 -30.98 12.74
C LEU A 620 9.48 -30.98 12.72
N LYS A 621 8.82 -29.96 13.28
CA LYS A 621 7.36 -29.78 13.16
C LYS A 621 6.95 -29.47 11.73
N ASP A 622 7.71 -28.63 11.03
CA ASP A 622 7.49 -28.32 9.62
C ASP A 622 7.58 -29.59 8.76
N TYR A 623 8.53 -30.49 9.04
CA TYR A 623 8.60 -31.79 8.39
C TYR A 623 7.31 -32.63 8.58
N ALA A 624 6.72 -32.63 9.78
CA ALA A 624 5.50 -33.40 10.05
C ALA A 624 4.32 -32.95 9.17
N GLN A 625 4.25 -31.65 8.86
CA GLN A 625 3.22 -31.02 8.04
C GLN A 625 3.40 -31.24 6.54
N LEU A 626 4.55 -31.76 6.10
CA LEU A 626 4.79 -32.00 4.67
C LEU A 626 3.80 -33.02 4.09
N PRO A 627 3.45 -32.88 2.80
CA PRO A 627 2.65 -33.86 2.05
C PRO A 627 3.21 -35.29 2.13
N GLY A 628 2.31 -36.28 2.09
CA GLY A 628 2.66 -37.69 2.31
C GLY A 628 3.65 -38.27 1.29
N ASP A 629 3.58 -37.83 0.03
CA ASP A 629 4.45 -38.25 -1.07
C ASP A 629 5.92 -37.79 -0.92
N LEU A 630 6.15 -36.81 -0.03
CA LEU A 630 7.48 -36.33 0.34
C LEU A 630 8.03 -36.97 1.63
N LYS A 631 7.25 -37.82 2.29
CA LYS A 631 7.64 -38.50 3.53
C LYS A 631 7.87 -39.99 3.27
N THR A 632 8.98 -40.52 3.76
CA THR A 632 9.22 -41.97 3.79
C THR A 632 9.09 -42.49 5.22
N PRO A 633 8.66 -43.74 5.43
CA PRO A 633 8.61 -44.33 6.77
C PRO A 633 9.96 -44.25 7.50
N GLN A 634 11.06 -44.46 6.78
CA GLN A 634 12.42 -44.36 7.32
C GLN A 634 12.75 -42.94 7.82
N HIS A 635 12.44 -41.90 7.03
CA HIS A 635 12.68 -40.52 7.42
C HIS A 635 11.80 -40.10 8.58
N GLN A 636 10.54 -40.55 8.62
CA GLN A 636 9.63 -40.30 9.73
C GLN A 636 10.16 -40.87 11.05
N SER A 637 10.67 -42.11 11.04
CA SER A 637 11.30 -42.71 12.22
C SER A 637 12.54 -41.92 12.66
N LYS A 638 13.38 -41.46 11.72
CA LYS A 638 14.57 -40.64 12.02
C LYS A 638 14.19 -39.29 12.64
N VAL A 639 13.18 -38.61 12.11
CA VAL A 639 12.67 -37.34 12.65
C VAL A 639 12.04 -37.52 14.03
N ALA A 640 11.30 -38.61 14.26
CA ALA A 640 10.75 -38.92 15.57
C ALA A 640 11.85 -39.14 16.62
N ALA A 641 12.93 -39.85 16.25
CA ALA A 641 14.10 -40.03 17.10
C ALA A 641 14.76 -38.68 17.44
N TRP A 642 15.03 -37.82 16.44
CA TRP A 642 15.58 -36.48 16.69
C TRP A 642 14.69 -35.60 17.56
N GLN A 643 13.37 -35.69 17.40
CA GLN A 643 12.43 -34.94 18.24
C GLN A 643 12.49 -35.41 19.69
N HIS A 644 12.68 -36.71 19.91
CA HIS A 644 12.90 -37.29 21.23
C HIS A 644 14.21 -36.80 21.85
N ASP A 645 15.33 -36.83 21.10
CA ASP A 645 16.64 -36.34 21.56
C ASP A 645 16.58 -34.86 21.99
N ILE A 646 15.87 -34.03 21.20
CA ILE A 646 15.65 -32.61 21.55
C ILE A 646 14.85 -32.46 22.82
N TYR A 647 13.77 -33.24 22.98
CA TYR A 647 12.95 -33.19 24.18
C TYR A 647 13.73 -33.62 25.42
N GLU A 648 14.54 -34.67 25.30
CA GLU A 648 15.40 -35.12 26.39
C GLU A 648 16.39 -34.03 26.81
N ARG A 649 17.05 -33.37 25.84
CA ARG A 649 17.98 -32.28 26.13
C ARG A 649 17.29 -31.04 26.73
N GLN A 650 16.08 -30.72 26.28
CA GLN A 650 15.30 -29.61 26.82
C GLN A 650 14.88 -29.87 28.27
N ASP A 651 14.51 -31.11 28.56
CA ASP A 651 14.14 -31.56 29.90
C ASP A 651 15.32 -31.46 30.87
N GLU A 652 16.48 -31.96 30.48
CA GLU A 652 17.73 -31.84 31.23
C GLU A 652 18.08 -30.37 31.56
N ILE A 653 17.98 -29.46 30.57
CA ILE A 653 18.26 -28.04 30.77
C ILE A 653 17.31 -27.41 31.80
N LEU A 654 16.02 -27.76 31.76
CA LEU A 654 15.04 -27.27 32.73
C LEU A 654 15.30 -27.83 34.13
N TYR A 655 15.70 -29.10 34.22
CA TYR A 655 16.06 -29.73 35.49
C TYR A 655 17.29 -29.07 36.13
N GLU A 656 18.36 -28.84 35.36
CA GLU A 656 19.58 -28.20 35.87
C GLU A 656 19.33 -26.76 36.35
N LYS A 657 18.36 -26.04 35.75
CA LYS A 657 17.91 -24.75 36.28
C LYS A 657 17.28 -24.88 37.67
N VAL A 658 16.49 -25.94 37.91
CA VAL A 658 15.94 -26.20 39.25
C VAL A 658 17.06 -26.49 40.24
N ARG A 659 18.03 -27.35 39.89
CA ARG A 659 19.18 -27.66 40.75
C ARG A 659 20.02 -26.43 41.12
N THR A 660 20.09 -25.44 40.21
CA THR A 660 20.89 -24.23 40.42
C THR A 660 20.19 -23.21 41.32
N HIS A 661 18.88 -22.99 41.14
CA HIS A 661 18.16 -21.91 41.82
C HIS A 661 17.35 -22.35 43.05
N LEU A 662 16.95 -23.63 43.14
CA LEU A 662 16.24 -24.24 44.28
C LEU A 662 15.01 -23.45 44.77
N ASP A 663 14.29 -22.81 43.85
CA ASP A 663 13.08 -22.04 44.18
C ASP A 663 11.80 -22.65 43.58
N ILE A 664 10.65 -22.24 44.13
CA ILE A 664 9.33 -22.73 43.71
C ILE A 664 8.98 -22.35 42.27
N LYS A 665 9.55 -21.26 41.74
CA LYS A 665 9.30 -20.74 40.39
C LYS A 665 9.92 -21.68 39.35
N TYR A 666 11.19 -22.04 39.49
CA TYR A 666 11.88 -22.95 38.56
C TYR A 666 11.32 -24.37 38.68
N ILE A 667 10.96 -24.83 39.89
CA ILE A 667 10.26 -26.12 40.10
C ILE A 667 8.95 -26.17 39.31
N ASN A 668 8.10 -25.16 39.46
CA ASN A 668 6.85 -25.09 38.71
C ASN A 668 7.09 -24.98 37.21
N GLN A 669 8.11 -24.21 36.79
CA GLN A 669 8.50 -24.11 35.39
C GLN A 669 8.88 -25.47 34.81
N TYR A 670 9.67 -26.28 35.52
CA TYR A 670 10.01 -27.64 35.11
C TYR A 670 8.74 -28.50 35.00
N LEU A 671 7.95 -28.59 36.08
CA LEU A 671 6.76 -29.46 36.11
C LEU A 671 5.72 -29.11 35.05
N GLN A 672 5.67 -27.85 34.60
CA GLN A 672 4.78 -27.40 33.54
C GLN A 672 5.38 -27.58 32.14
N LYS A 673 6.63 -27.17 31.93
CA LYS A 673 7.22 -26.99 30.59
C LYS A 673 8.16 -28.10 30.14
N ALA A 674 8.65 -28.95 31.05
CA ALA A 674 9.51 -30.06 30.65
C ALA A 674 8.70 -31.07 29.79
N PRO A 675 9.24 -31.45 28.62
CA PRO A 675 8.50 -32.27 27.66
C PRO A 675 8.36 -33.73 28.11
N LEU A 676 9.40 -34.34 28.70
CA LEU A 676 9.36 -35.74 29.16
C LEU A 676 9.11 -35.84 30.67
N LYS A 677 9.54 -34.82 31.43
CA LYS A 677 9.50 -34.76 32.90
C LYS A 677 10.22 -35.96 33.53
N THR A 678 11.38 -36.33 33.02
CA THR A 678 12.13 -37.52 33.46
C THR A 678 12.34 -37.54 34.99
N MET A 679 12.76 -36.40 35.55
CA MET A 679 13.00 -36.20 37.00
C MET A 679 11.77 -35.70 37.78
N LYS A 680 10.55 -36.04 37.33
CA LYS A 680 9.31 -35.50 37.92
C LYS A 680 9.19 -35.83 39.41
N LYS A 681 9.58 -37.04 39.82
CA LYS A 681 9.42 -37.52 41.19
C LYS A 681 10.28 -36.68 42.14
N GLU A 682 11.56 -36.54 41.82
CA GLU A 682 12.55 -35.81 42.62
C GLU A 682 12.17 -34.33 42.75
N ILE A 683 11.70 -33.72 41.65
CA ILE A 683 11.24 -32.33 41.65
C ILE A 683 9.95 -32.15 42.46
N HIS A 684 9.05 -33.13 42.43
CA HIS A 684 7.84 -33.09 43.23
C HIS A 684 8.15 -33.24 44.72
N ASP A 685 9.02 -34.16 45.10
CA ASP A 685 9.45 -34.36 46.49
C ASP A 685 10.12 -33.07 47.04
N TYR A 686 10.95 -32.41 46.22
CA TYR A 686 11.56 -31.12 46.58
C TYR A 686 10.55 -29.98 46.67
N LYS A 687 9.52 -29.98 45.81
CA LYS A 687 8.41 -29.04 45.91
C LYS A 687 7.68 -29.18 47.25
N VAL A 688 7.33 -30.41 47.63
CA VAL A 688 6.66 -30.71 48.90
C VAL A 688 7.51 -30.25 50.08
N TYR A 689 8.84 -30.44 50.02
CA TYR A 689 9.75 -29.92 51.04
C TYR A 689 9.71 -28.39 51.15
N LEU A 690 9.84 -27.65 50.04
CA LEU A 690 9.76 -26.18 50.07
C LEU A 690 8.41 -25.68 50.57
N GLU A 691 7.31 -26.33 50.16
CA GLU A 691 5.97 -25.99 50.64
C GLU A 691 5.81 -26.29 52.13
N SER A 692 6.42 -27.36 52.66
CA SER A 692 6.37 -27.67 54.10
C SER A 692 7.23 -26.75 54.98
N THR A 693 8.19 -26.02 54.39
CA THR A 693 9.16 -25.18 55.12
C THR A 693 8.99 -23.68 54.85
N SER A 694 8.23 -23.28 53.82
CA SER A 694 8.04 -21.87 53.46
C SER A 694 6.89 -21.20 54.23
N GLY A 695 7.21 -20.43 55.28
CA GLY A 695 6.28 -19.50 55.93
C GLY A 695 5.18 -20.14 56.78
N ILE A 696 5.20 -21.46 56.94
CA ILE A 696 4.24 -22.23 57.74
C ILE A 696 4.79 -22.45 59.15
N MET A 697 3.89 -22.44 60.14
CA MET A 697 4.21 -22.82 61.52
C MET A 697 4.40 -24.33 61.59
N LEU A 698 5.61 -24.78 61.93
CA LEU A 698 5.90 -26.18 62.20
C LEU A 698 5.52 -26.48 63.65
N ASN A 699 4.79 -27.57 63.86
CA ASN A 699 4.34 -28.03 65.17
C ASN A 699 5.11 -29.29 65.58
N LYS A 700 5.21 -29.57 66.89
CA LYS A 700 5.86 -30.77 67.45
C LYS A 700 7.37 -30.84 67.20
N LEU A 701 8.03 -29.68 67.16
CA LEU A 701 9.49 -29.63 67.13
C LEU A 701 10.05 -29.93 68.52
N HIS A 702 11.21 -30.57 68.59
CA HIS A 702 11.95 -30.75 69.84
C HIS A 702 13.36 -30.19 69.72
N LEU A 703 13.77 -29.43 70.74
CA LEU A 703 15.14 -29.01 70.92
C LEU A 703 15.88 -30.13 71.64
N LYS A 704 16.94 -30.64 71.03
CA LYS A 704 17.78 -31.68 71.61
C LYS A 704 19.15 -31.13 71.91
N LEU A 705 19.58 -31.26 73.16
CA LEU A 705 20.98 -31.08 73.51
C LEU A 705 21.69 -32.42 73.32
N ALA A 706 22.29 -32.58 72.15
CA ALA A 706 22.81 -33.86 71.66
C ALA A 706 24.04 -34.32 72.44
N LEU A 707 24.95 -33.39 72.76
CA LEU A 707 26.10 -33.64 73.64
C LEU A 707 26.73 -32.32 74.10
N ILE A 708 27.55 -32.39 75.14
CA ILE A 708 28.58 -31.40 75.44
C ILE A 708 29.94 -32.08 75.29
N GLN A 709 30.81 -31.46 74.49
CA GLN A 709 32.21 -31.83 74.40
C GLN A 709 33.01 -30.94 75.37
N TRP A 710 33.61 -31.55 76.40
CA TRP A 710 34.34 -30.84 77.43
C TRP A 710 35.78 -30.55 77.00
N GLU A 711 36.33 -29.44 77.48
CA GLU A 711 37.75 -29.12 77.39
C GLU A 711 38.46 -29.68 78.64
N ASP A 712 39.15 -28.85 79.43
CA ASP A 712 39.95 -29.27 80.60
C ASP A 712 39.15 -29.26 81.93
N ILE A 713 37.89 -29.71 81.93
CA ILE A 713 37.06 -29.78 83.15
C ILE A 713 36.97 -31.21 83.65
N ASN A 714 37.15 -31.39 84.97
CA ASN A 714 36.87 -32.63 85.67
C ASN A 714 35.94 -32.36 86.86
N ASP A 715 34.65 -32.67 86.70
CA ASP A 715 33.66 -32.48 87.75
C ASP A 715 32.44 -33.41 87.56
N LYS A 716 31.72 -33.73 88.64
CA LYS A 716 30.60 -34.68 88.63
C LYS A 716 29.32 -34.04 89.14
N ASN A 717 28.18 -34.55 88.67
CA ASN A 717 26.85 -34.09 89.07
C ASN A 717 26.54 -32.63 88.68
N ASN A 718 27.04 -32.17 87.53
CA ASN A 718 26.68 -30.87 86.99
C ASN A 718 25.19 -30.82 86.66
N THR A 719 24.59 -29.67 86.95
CA THR A 719 23.25 -29.30 86.51
C THR A 719 23.33 -28.51 85.21
N VAL A 720 22.95 -29.16 84.11
CA VAL A 720 22.78 -28.53 82.80
C VAL A 720 21.33 -28.08 82.65
N THR A 721 21.13 -26.78 82.40
CA THR A 721 19.83 -26.16 82.15
C THR A 721 19.83 -25.51 80.78
N VAL A 722 18.85 -25.83 79.94
CA VAL A 722 18.64 -25.20 78.63
C VAL A 722 17.34 -24.41 78.66
N LEU A 723 17.40 -23.14 78.29
CA LEU A 723 16.25 -22.29 78.06
C LEU A 723 16.07 -22.01 76.56
N LEU A 724 14.84 -22.18 76.09
CA LEU A 724 14.41 -21.78 74.74
C LEU A 724 13.46 -20.60 74.89
N ASN A 725 13.80 -19.45 74.29
CA ASN A 725 13.03 -18.21 74.39
C ASN A 725 12.69 -17.84 75.85
N ALA A 726 13.68 -17.91 76.74
CA ALA A 726 13.60 -17.66 78.18
C ALA A 726 12.73 -18.64 79.00
N ARG A 727 12.30 -19.77 78.42
CA ARG A 727 11.61 -20.85 79.14
C ARG A 727 12.55 -22.04 79.34
N GLU A 728 12.65 -22.55 80.56
CA GLU A 728 13.40 -23.79 80.84
C GLU A 728 12.75 -24.96 80.09
N VAL A 729 13.50 -25.61 79.20
CA VAL A 729 13.02 -26.71 78.35
C VAL A 729 13.76 -28.03 78.57
N ILE A 730 15.00 -27.99 79.07
CA ILE A 730 15.78 -29.17 79.44
C ILE A 730 16.47 -28.88 80.77
N LYS A 731 16.43 -29.84 81.70
CA LYS A 731 17.18 -29.79 82.95
C LYS A 731 17.68 -31.18 83.31
N ASN A 732 19.00 -31.35 83.39
CA ASN A 732 19.63 -32.61 83.80
C ASN A 732 20.63 -32.31 84.93
N LYS A 733 20.51 -33.01 86.06
CA LYS A 733 21.27 -32.75 87.29
C LYS A 733 22.44 -33.73 87.53
N GLN A 734 22.69 -34.65 86.60
CA GLN A 734 23.67 -35.72 86.75
C GLN A 734 24.60 -35.80 85.54
N VAL A 735 25.05 -34.63 85.05
CA VAL A 735 25.98 -34.57 83.92
C VAL A 735 27.41 -34.55 84.46
N ASN A 736 28.21 -35.54 84.08
CA ASN A 736 29.63 -35.56 84.43
C ASN A 736 30.44 -34.84 83.34
N ALA A 737 31.37 -34.01 83.78
CA ALA A 737 32.37 -33.37 82.94
C ALA A 737 33.70 -34.09 83.17
N GLU A 738 34.20 -34.80 82.16
CA GLU A 738 35.52 -35.41 82.20
C GLU A 738 36.41 -34.79 81.11
N PRO A 739 37.71 -34.54 81.37
CA PRO A 739 38.55 -33.77 80.46
C PRO A 739 38.61 -34.41 79.07
N HIS A 740 38.39 -33.59 78.03
CA HIS A 740 38.39 -33.99 76.62
C HIS A 740 37.41 -35.11 76.23
N THR A 741 36.37 -35.35 77.03
CA THR A 741 35.32 -36.33 76.72
C THR A 741 34.06 -35.65 76.16
N SER A 742 33.13 -36.45 75.65
CA SER A 742 31.81 -36.00 75.23
C SER A 742 30.73 -36.71 76.04
N THR A 743 29.66 -36.01 76.38
CA THR A 743 28.50 -36.62 77.02
C THR A 743 27.66 -37.41 76.02
N ASP A 744 26.80 -38.29 76.51
CA ASP A 744 25.62 -38.74 75.78
C ASP A 744 24.58 -37.61 75.65
N VAL A 745 23.43 -37.92 75.03
CA VAL A 745 22.29 -36.99 74.91
C VAL A 745 21.84 -36.52 76.30
N ILE A 746 21.94 -35.21 76.52
CA ILE A 746 21.66 -34.61 77.83
C ILE A 746 20.15 -34.47 78.06
N GLY A 747 19.40 -34.15 77.00
CA GLY A 747 17.94 -34.10 77.04
C GLY A 747 17.31 -33.59 75.76
N ILE A 748 15.99 -33.83 75.65
CA ILE A 748 15.12 -33.45 74.54
C ILE A 748 13.95 -32.66 75.14
N SER A 749 13.61 -31.51 74.57
CA SER A 749 12.50 -30.68 75.05
C SER A 749 11.13 -31.29 74.77
N ALA A 750 10.10 -30.78 75.44
CA ALA A 750 8.72 -30.95 75.00
C ALA A 750 8.47 -30.26 73.63
N ASP A 751 7.34 -30.60 72.99
CA ASP A 751 6.88 -30.02 71.73
C ASP A 751 6.86 -28.49 71.80
N PHE A 752 7.49 -27.85 70.82
CA PHE A 752 7.29 -26.43 70.55
C PHE A 752 6.91 -26.21 69.09
N SER A 753 6.44 -24.98 68.81
CA SER A 753 6.03 -24.58 67.46
C SER A 753 6.74 -23.30 67.06
N ALA A 754 7.26 -23.26 65.85
CA ALA A 754 8.00 -22.12 65.31
C ALA A 754 7.97 -22.15 63.78
N LYS A 755 8.12 -20.99 63.14
CA LYS A 755 8.34 -20.90 61.70
C LYS A 755 9.83 -21.09 61.41
N PRO A 756 10.20 -21.65 60.24
CA PRO A 756 11.61 -21.76 59.83
C PRO A 756 12.39 -20.44 59.83
N SER A 757 11.73 -19.31 59.56
CA SER A 757 12.32 -17.97 59.61
C SER A 757 12.37 -17.36 61.02
N ASP A 758 11.75 -17.98 62.02
CA ASP A 758 11.73 -17.44 63.38
C ASP A 758 13.12 -17.57 64.00
N LYS A 759 13.48 -16.55 64.79
CA LYS A 759 14.70 -16.58 65.59
C LYS A 759 14.39 -17.22 66.93
N VAL A 760 15.14 -18.28 67.26
CA VAL A 760 15.08 -18.96 68.55
C VAL A 760 16.27 -18.54 69.40
N ILE A 761 15.99 -18.15 70.64
CA ILE A 761 17.02 -17.80 71.62
C ILE A 761 17.27 -19.04 72.46
N ILE A 762 18.48 -19.59 72.37
CA ILE A 762 18.92 -20.75 73.14
C ILE A 762 19.93 -20.27 74.18
N GLU A 763 19.65 -20.55 75.44
CA GLU A 763 20.53 -20.25 76.56
C GLU A 763 20.86 -21.56 77.29
N ILE A 764 22.13 -21.92 77.40
CA ILE A 764 22.58 -23.11 78.13
C ILE A 764 23.40 -22.65 79.32
N LYS A 765 23.14 -23.24 80.49
CA LYS A 765 23.88 -23.00 81.73
C LYS A 765 24.31 -24.32 82.34
N VAL A 766 25.57 -24.42 82.72
CA VAL A 766 26.14 -25.57 83.41
C VAL A 766 26.67 -25.11 84.75
N VAL A 767 26.04 -25.57 85.83
CA VAL A 767 26.45 -25.23 87.20
C VAL A 767 26.57 -26.50 88.03
N ASN A 768 27.61 -26.63 88.83
CA ASN A 768 27.58 -27.58 89.94
C ASN A 768 27.09 -26.86 91.18
N LYS A 769 26.12 -27.45 91.87
CA LYS A 769 25.50 -26.86 93.06
C LYS A 769 26.03 -27.53 94.30
N ASP A 770 26.98 -26.88 94.95
CA ASP A 770 27.51 -27.31 96.24
C ASP A 770 26.89 -26.52 97.40
N PHE A 771 27.03 -27.06 98.62
CA PHE A 771 26.39 -26.53 99.83
C PHE A 771 26.82 -25.09 100.20
N PHE A 772 27.93 -24.60 99.63
CA PHE A 772 28.53 -23.31 99.94
C PHE A 772 28.66 -22.35 98.75
N PHE A 773 28.91 -22.85 97.54
CA PHE A 773 29.05 -22.05 96.32
C PHE A 773 28.57 -22.85 95.10
N ASP A 774 27.99 -22.17 94.12
CA ASP A 774 27.66 -22.77 92.82
C ASP A 774 28.86 -22.52 91.87
N ASP A 775 29.48 -23.59 91.35
CA ASP A 775 30.58 -23.48 90.39
C ASP A 775 30.02 -23.35 88.96
N ASP A 776 30.37 -22.25 88.27
CA ASP A 776 30.00 -22.00 86.88
C ASP A 776 30.96 -22.70 85.92
N TYR A 777 30.47 -23.79 85.30
CA TYR A 777 31.17 -24.54 84.28
C TYR A 777 30.78 -24.13 82.86
N GLY A 778 30.03 -23.04 82.74
CA GLY A 778 29.89 -22.28 81.52
C GLY A 778 28.45 -22.03 81.14
N HIS A 779 28.26 -20.89 80.50
CA HIS A 779 27.00 -20.47 79.92
C HIS A 779 27.21 -20.00 78.47
N VAL A 780 26.13 -20.06 77.70
CA VAL A 780 26.08 -19.52 76.33
C VAL A 780 24.65 -19.05 76.05
N LYS A 781 24.52 -17.94 75.33
CA LYS A 781 23.25 -17.44 74.81
C LYS A 781 23.42 -17.09 73.35
N ALA A 782 22.63 -17.71 72.48
CA ALA A 782 22.66 -17.48 71.05
C ALA A 782 21.26 -17.27 70.49
N GLU A 783 21.14 -16.33 69.56
CA GLU A 783 19.93 -16.08 68.77
C GLU A 783 20.18 -16.63 67.36
N ILE A 784 19.43 -17.67 66.99
CA ILE A 784 19.69 -18.46 65.77
C ILE A 784 18.39 -18.59 64.98
N ILE A 785 18.46 -18.52 63.66
CA ILE A 785 17.29 -18.79 62.81
C ILE A 785 16.99 -20.30 62.86
N LEU A 786 15.73 -20.68 63.07
CA LEU A 786 15.36 -22.10 63.23
C LEU A 786 15.82 -22.99 62.07
N SER A 787 15.72 -22.50 60.82
CA SER A 787 16.20 -23.24 59.65
C SER A 787 17.72 -23.45 59.66
N GLU A 788 18.50 -22.47 60.10
CA GLU A 788 19.97 -22.60 60.22
C GLU A 788 20.36 -23.60 61.32
N LEU A 789 19.61 -23.60 62.43
CA LEU A 789 19.78 -24.55 63.52
C LEU A 789 19.47 -25.99 63.06
N ALA A 790 18.41 -26.17 62.29
CA ALA A 790 17.97 -27.48 61.79
C ALA A 790 18.84 -28.03 60.65
N GLU A 791 19.44 -27.16 59.82
CA GLU A 791 20.31 -27.55 58.69
C GLU A 791 21.77 -27.80 59.10
N ALA A 792 22.15 -27.54 60.35
CA ALA A 792 23.52 -27.72 60.84
C ALA A 792 23.93 -29.21 60.84
N SER A 793 24.89 -29.56 59.98
CA SER A 793 25.46 -30.91 59.92
C SER A 793 26.27 -31.20 61.19
N ASN A 794 25.83 -32.22 61.95
CA ASN A 794 26.35 -32.64 63.26
C ASN A 794 26.00 -31.70 64.43
N GLY A 795 24.85 -31.03 64.37
CA GLY A 795 24.37 -30.17 65.45
C GLY A 795 25.02 -28.78 65.45
N TYR A 796 24.25 -27.79 65.88
CA TYR A 796 24.71 -26.41 65.97
C TYR A 796 25.61 -26.24 67.19
N LYS A 797 26.81 -25.69 66.97
CA LYS A 797 27.88 -25.62 67.97
C LYS A 797 27.78 -24.33 68.79
N LEU A 798 27.65 -24.47 70.09
CA LEU A 798 27.58 -23.38 71.05
C LEU A 798 28.72 -23.46 72.06
N PRO A 799 29.71 -22.55 72.03
CA PRO A 799 30.83 -22.58 72.96
C PRO A 799 30.36 -22.15 74.36
N LEU A 800 30.53 -23.02 75.35
CA LEU A 800 30.27 -22.71 76.75
C LEU A 800 31.47 -21.95 77.34
N ARG A 801 31.19 -20.85 78.05
CA ARG A 801 32.22 -20.04 78.71
C ARG A 801 31.80 -19.68 80.13
N THR A 802 32.74 -19.68 81.07
CA THR A 802 32.48 -19.18 82.43
C THR A 802 32.27 -17.67 82.45
N ASP A 803 31.81 -17.12 83.58
CA ASP A 803 31.77 -15.67 83.85
C ASP A 803 33.12 -14.95 83.63
N LYS A 804 34.24 -15.69 83.71
CA LYS A 804 35.59 -15.17 83.43
C LYS A 804 36.00 -15.28 81.96
N GLY A 805 35.10 -15.74 81.09
CA GLY A 805 35.30 -15.89 79.65
C GLY A 805 36.10 -17.13 79.21
N VAL A 806 36.47 -18.02 80.14
CA VAL A 806 37.23 -19.25 79.85
C VAL A 806 36.30 -20.26 79.16
N LYS A 807 36.73 -20.81 78.02
CA LYS A 807 35.97 -21.84 77.30
C LYS A 807 36.08 -23.16 78.05
N THR A 808 34.94 -23.72 78.40
CA THR A 808 34.83 -24.92 79.24
C THR A 808 34.37 -26.14 78.45
N GLY A 809 33.63 -25.91 77.38
CA GLY A 809 33.16 -26.96 76.48
C GLY A 809 32.47 -26.38 75.25
N THR A 810 31.94 -27.27 74.41
CA THR A 810 31.09 -26.94 73.28
C THR A 810 29.82 -27.78 73.35
N ALA A 811 28.67 -27.13 73.47
CA ALA A 811 27.37 -27.77 73.40
C ALA A 811 26.92 -27.92 71.95
N PHE A 812 26.31 -29.06 71.62
CA PHE A 812 25.79 -29.36 70.29
C PHE A 812 24.28 -29.50 70.37
N VAL A 813 23.57 -28.64 69.65
CA VAL A 813 22.11 -28.55 69.70
C VAL A 813 21.51 -28.92 68.35
N GLU A 814 20.48 -29.75 68.38
CA GLU A 814 19.77 -30.25 67.20
C GLU A 814 18.27 -29.97 67.32
N ILE A 815 17.57 -29.93 66.18
CA ILE A 815 16.11 -29.91 66.12
C ILE A 815 15.62 -31.26 65.60
N GLU A 816 14.83 -31.97 66.40
CA GLU A 816 14.12 -33.16 65.94
C GLU A 816 12.76 -32.78 65.35
N ASN A 817 12.24 -33.65 64.46
CA ASN A 817 10.99 -33.46 63.70
C ASN A 817 10.97 -32.29 62.70
N TYR A 818 12.13 -31.75 62.32
CA TYR A 818 12.22 -30.82 61.19
C TYR A 818 12.16 -31.57 59.84
N PRO A 819 11.43 -31.07 58.82
CA PRO A 819 11.38 -31.72 57.51
C PRO A 819 12.77 -31.92 56.89
N GLN A 820 13.08 -33.15 56.46
CA GLN A 820 14.37 -33.45 55.83
C GLN A 820 14.42 -32.89 54.41
N LYS A 821 15.53 -32.20 54.09
CA LYS A 821 15.80 -31.66 52.76
C LYS A 821 16.11 -32.80 51.78
N PRO A 822 15.28 -33.03 50.74
CA PRO A 822 15.55 -34.07 49.76
C PRO A 822 16.74 -33.69 48.87
N VAL A 823 17.48 -34.70 48.39
CA VAL A 823 18.62 -34.52 47.49
C VAL A 823 18.14 -34.55 46.05
N LEU A 824 18.50 -33.53 45.25
CA LEU A 824 18.30 -33.55 43.80
C LEU A 824 19.51 -34.19 43.11
N PRO A 825 19.40 -35.44 42.60
CA PRO A 825 20.52 -36.14 41.98
C PRO A 825 20.95 -35.49 40.66
N VAL A 826 22.12 -35.88 40.13
CA VAL A 826 22.51 -35.53 38.76
C VAL A 826 21.49 -36.11 37.78
N TRP A 827 21.21 -35.37 36.71
CA TRP A 827 20.33 -35.84 35.64
C TRP A 827 20.74 -37.23 35.18
N HIS A 828 19.76 -38.12 35.04
CA HIS A 828 19.95 -39.46 34.50
C HIS A 828 18.81 -39.79 33.54
N LYS A 829 19.15 -40.54 32.50
CA LYS A 829 18.17 -41.08 31.56
C LYS A 829 17.43 -42.23 32.25
N MET A 830 16.15 -42.39 31.93
CA MET A 830 15.40 -43.61 32.32
C MET A 830 15.89 -44.83 31.55
#